data_AF-A0AAV6U7M9-F1
#
_entry.id   AF-A0AAV6U7M9-F1
#
_cell.length_a   1.000
_cell.length_b   1.000
_cell.length_c   1.000
_cell.angle_alpha   90.00
_cell.angle_beta   90.00
_cell.angle_gamma   90.00
#
_symmetry.space_group_name_H-M   'P 1'
#
loop_
_entity.id
_entity.type
_entity.pdbx_description
1 polymer ?
#
loop_
_entity_poly.entity_id
_entity_poly.type
_entity_poly.pdbx_seq_one_letter_code
_entity_poly.pdbx_strand_id
1 'polypeptide(L)'
;MSKKNYNIALYRIKKPHDPKIVTRLIITILGNGAIGQPRCLALFTDFKAFIFNCGEGVGRLCREYEIPFNLLRHIFINQRKWENMSGLHDVYLTNEVFGCKSLSIYGPPGVEGFTSLITSSRMDLVMVKRDGYVSETLEISHIPIKSRVTRKNSKFNFKHREEGVVYSYVCKIPKTLGDFNPEKCVDLGVPFGNHLLKLKNGEDITLPDGRLIYSSDVLDTTQPARSFLVVDCPSEEFLDSFVNEEQFSQFQLPAENASEINFVFHFSPPNIVNTTKYQSWLQNFHQNTEHYMLNSSNPTLSSEAVYQTQNILHLVHPEIFKLLPMEDKPVSSNIARSSNIIHPPPMLQLLLRPERKLSRHHVVSHKSENFNEVLTQFPDFNDELLKLRNVVSSLDVPKEINNYPEVLFLGTSSTTSTACRNVSAILVTIEPTISILLDCGEGSVKQLVRYFGKAHVDSILQNITCVFITHKHTDHYMGLFEFLEARKKAFENSGAAYKPVALILPYLIQDIYHRYCQLFQISKIEQRIFACKNLASSTGNDSLKDYIGNVKLQTVPVQHCPDAYGIVLQLSSKWKIVYSGDTAPCQALVTAGKNCTLLIHEASIESGLANEASSKLHSTPSQVADIAKKMNAQHTIMTHFSKRYLAVPIFHMYNDRSIGYAFDFMKVRLHELPLLPLLLPALKILFQVQLDDHVARSSSTVNFDNIFVKIFRSYKIRHSSPD
;
A
#
# COMPACT_ATOMS: atom_id res chain seq x y z
N MET A 1 53.18 15.60 24.73
CA MET A 1 52.77 16.16 23.41
C MET A 1 51.32 16.61 23.50
N SER A 2 50.91 17.72 22.88
CA SER A 2 49.56 18.29 23.04
C SER A 2 48.50 17.52 22.24
N LYS A 3 47.26 17.43 22.77
CA LYS A 3 46.07 16.87 22.09
C LYS A 3 45.89 17.38 20.65
N LYS A 4 46.34 18.60 20.39
CA LYS A 4 46.31 19.27 19.06
C LYS A 4 47.11 18.51 18.00
N ASN A 5 48.26 17.93 18.35
CA ASN A 5 49.11 17.20 17.40
C ASN A 5 48.53 15.83 17.02
N TYR A 6 47.80 15.18 17.93
CA TYR A 6 47.12 13.91 17.66
C TYR A 6 45.95 14.10 16.69
N ASN A 7 45.13 15.14 16.89
CA ASN A 7 43.99 15.47 16.02
C ASN A 7 44.41 15.85 14.59
N ILE A 8 45.49 16.62 14.44
CA ILE A 8 46.04 16.99 13.11
C ILE A 8 46.51 15.75 12.34
N ALA A 9 47.06 14.77 13.05
CA ALA A 9 47.63 13.59 12.45
C ALA A 9 46.56 12.52 12.09
N LEU A 10 45.48 12.41 12.88
CA LEU A 10 44.29 11.64 12.51
C LEU A 10 43.57 12.19 11.27
N TYR A 11 43.60 13.51 11.10
CA TYR A 11 43.09 14.15 9.89
C TYR A 11 43.84 13.72 8.62
N ARG A 12 45.12 13.33 8.75
CA ARG A 12 45.92 12.78 7.65
C ARG A 12 45.68 11.29 7.39
N ILE A 13 45.07 10.56 8.34
CA ILE A 13 44.70 9.14 8.22
C ILE A 13 43.27 8.97 7.69
N LYS A 14 42.41 9.99 7.80
CA LYS A 14 41.09 10.00 7.16
C LYS A 14 41.25 10.08 5.64
N LYS A 15 40.92 9.01 4.90
CA LYS A 15 40.75 9.09 3.45
C LYS A 15 39.59 10.07 3.14
N PRO A 16 39.64 10.85 2.04
CA PRO A 16 38.55 11.73 1.61
C PRO A 16 37.23 11.01 1.24
N HIS A 17 37.26 9.68 1.25
CA HIS A 17 36.18 8.80 0.81
C HIS A 17 35.84 7.74 1.86
N ASP A 18 35.91 8.05 3.16
CA ASP A 18 35.34 7.14 4.16
C ASP A 18 33.84 6.98 3.83
N PRO A 19 33.41 5.81 3.34
CA PRO A 19 32.02 5.62 2.96
C PRO A 19 31.19 5.83 4.21
N LYS A 20 30.14 6.65 4.11
CA LYS A 20 29.31 7.02 5.26
C LYS A 20 28.88 5.75 5.98
N ILE A 21 29.48 5.47 7.14
CA ILE A 21 29.21 4.27 7.92
C ILE A 21 27.72 4.28 8.25
N VAL A 22 27.03 3.18 7.93
CA VAL A 22 25.62 3.02 8.27
C VAL A 22 25.55 2.81 9.79
N THR A 23 25.15 3.87 10.47
CA THR A 23 25.05 3.93 11.93
C THR A 23 23.76 3.29 12.43
N ARG A 24 22.72 3.26 11.59
CA ARG A 24 21.39 2.79 11.99
C ARG A 24 20.80 1.84 10.96
N LEU A 25 20.24 0.74 11.46
CA LEU A 25 19.56 -0.29 10.70
C LEU A 25 18.27 -0.64 11.42
N ILE A 26 17.13 -0.45 10.76
CA ILE A 26 15.80 -0.70 11.33
C ILE A 26 15.03 -1.58 10.36
N ILE A 27 14.55 -2.73 10.84
CA ILE A 27 13.55 -3.51 10.13
C ILE A 27 12.17 -3.04 10.59
N THR A 28 11.29 -2.77 9.64
CA THR A 28 9.90 -2.36 9.89
C THR A 28 8.95 -3.31 9.17
N ILE A 29 7.96 -3.81 9.89
CA ILE A 29 6.83 -4.55 9.32
C ILE A 29 5.87 -3.55 8.69
N LEU A 30 6.04 -3.20 7.41
CA LEU A 30 5.13 -2.27 6.74
C LEU A 30 3.76 -2.90 6.53
N GLY A 31 3.74 -4.14 6.02
CA GLY A 31 2.53 -4.92 5.83
C GLY A 31 2.70 -6.31 6.43
N ASN A 32 1.80 -6.70 7.33
CA ASN A 32 1.87 -7.99 8.03
C ASN A 32 1.26 -9.15 7.22
N GLY A 33 0.75 -8.93 6.01
CA GLY A 33 0.18 -9.98 5.16
C GLY A 33 -1.20 -10.49 5.59
N ALA A 34 -1.89 -9.79 6.51
CA ALA A 34 -3.26 -10.09 6.86
C ALA A 34 -4.20 -10.03 5.64
N ILE A 35 -5.40 -10.61 5.76
CA ILE A 35 -6.38 -10.57 4.66
C ILE A 35 -6.74 -9.12 4.34
N GLY A 36 -6.65 -8.75 3.06
CA GLY A 36 -6.83 -7.36 2.62
C GLY A 36 -5.65 -6.44 2.92
N GLN A 37 -4.45 -6.97 3.22
CA GLN A 37 -3.24 -6.19 3.49
C GLN A 37 -2.03 -6.71 2.70
N PRO A 38 -1.07 -5.84 2.33
CA PRO A 38 0.16 -6.31 1.70
C PRO A 38 1.03 -7.10 2.69
N ARG A 39 1.85 -8.02 2.16
CA ARG A 39 3.02 -8.58 2.84
C ARG A 39 4.23 -7.76 2.44
N CYS A 40 4.80 -7.01 3.38
CA CYS A 40 5.86 -6.06 3.06
C CYS A 40 6.76 -5.83 4.28
N LEU A 41 8.04 -6.17 4.11
CA LEU A 41 9.09 -5.91 5.09
C LEU A 41 10.00 -4.81 4.54
N ALA A 42 10.39 -3.85 5.35
CA ALA A 42 11.34 -2.82 4.94
C ALA A 42 12.55 -2.76 5.89
N LEU A 43 13.75 -2.75 5.32
CA LEU A 43 15.00 -2.46 6.02
C LEU A 43 15.41 -1.02 5.68
N PHE A 44 15.43 -0.17 6.69
CA PHE A 44 15.86 1.22 6.60
C PHE A 44 17.29 1.39 7.09
N THR A 45 18.08 2.11 6.30
CA THR A 45 19.39 2.65 6.66
C THR A 45 19.30 4.18 6.76
N ASP A 46 20.42 4.82 7.11
CA ASP A 46 20.55 6.28 7.10
C ASP A 46 20.27 6.93 5.72
N PHE A 47 20.44 6.19 4.63
CA PHE A 47 20.45 6.76 3.28
C PHE A 47 19.60 6.02 2.25
N LYS A 48 19.12 4.82 2.58
CA LYS A 48 18.43 3.90 1.66
C LYS A 48 17.39 3.08 2.41
N ALA A 49 16.34 2.69 1.69
CA ALA A 49 15.40 1.67 2.10
C ALA A 49 15.44 0.48 1.14
N PHE A 50 15.37 -0.72 1.71
CA PHE A 50 15.30 -1.99 1.02
C PHE A 50 13.95 -2.63 1.37
N ILE A 51 13.08 -2.88 0.40
CA ILE A 51 11.75 -3.45 0.62
C ILE A 51 11.72 -4.90 0.10
N PHE A 52 11.09 -5.80 0.85
CA PHE A 52 10.80 -7.17 0.45
C PHE A 52 9.29 -7.32 0.20
N ASN A 53 8.95 -7.63 -1.05
CA ASN A 53 7.63 -7.55 -1.68
C ASN A 53 6.98 -6.15 -1.63
N CYS A 54 6.27 -5.81 -2.68
CA CYS A 54 5.61 -4.53 -2.88
C CYS A 54 4.21 -4.73 -3.49
N GLY A 55 3.29 -5.31 -2.71
CA GLY A 55 1.90 -5.51 -3.10
C GLY A 55 1.03 -4.25 -2.95
N GLU A 56 -0.25 -4.34 -3.32
CA GLU A 56 -1.18 -3.21 -3.28
C GLU A 56 -1.25 -2.56 -1.88
N GLY A 57 -1.34 -1.24 -1.79
CA GLY A 57 -1.40 -0.49 -0.55
C GLY A 57 -0.05 -0.18 0.09
N VAL A 58 1.07 -0.73 -0.38
CA VAL A 58 2.41 -0.38 0.18
C VAL A 58 2.69 1.11 0.04
N GLY A 59 2.42 1.71 -1.12
CA GLY A 59 2.60 3.16 -1.31
C GLY A 59 1.69 3.99 -0.40
N ARG A 60 0.45 3.52 -0.16
CA ARG A 60 -0.49 4.13 0.80
C ARG A 60 0.09 4.15 2.22
N LEU A 61 0.60 3.02 2.68
CA LEU A 61 1.23 2.87 4.01
C LEU A 61 2.48 3.73 4.11
N CYS A 62 3.28 3.82 3.04
CA CYS A 62 4.42 4.74 3.01
C CYS A 62 4.00 6.20 3.19
N ARG A 63 2.88 6.65 2.64
CA ARG A 63 2.39 8.02 2.87
C ARG A 63 1.85 8.22 4.28
N GLU A 64 1.08 7.27 4.80
CA GLU A 64 0.55 7.33 6.17
C GLU A 64 1.66 7.42 7.22
N TYR A 65 2.71 6.62 7.06
CA TYR A 65 3.85 6.60 7.97
C TYR A 65 4.97 7.55 7.59
N GLU A 66 4.70 8.46 6.65
CA GLU A 66 5.64 9.48 6.18
C GLU A 66 6.99 8.90 5.71
N ILE A 67 7.01 7.70 5.14
CA ILE A 67 8.22 7.08 4.61
C ILE A 67 8.63 7.82 3.33
N PRO A 68 9.86 8.38 3.26
CA PRO A 68 10.32 9.10 2.09
C PRO A 68 10.48 8.17 0.89
N PHE A 69 9.68 8.40 -0.17
CA PHE A 69 9.73 7.59 -1.38
C PHE A 69 11.09 7.63 -2.08
N ASN A 70 11.85 8.73 -1.92
CA ASN A 70 13.20 8.86 -2.47
C ASN A 70 14.23 7.89 -1.85
N LEU A 71 13.92 7.29 -0.70
CA LEU A 71 14.74 6.23 -0.09
C LEU A 71 14.40 4.84 -0.65
N LEU A 72 13.20 4.64 -1.20
CA LEU A 72 12.71 3.37 -1.71
C LEU A 72 13.35 3.05 -3.08
N ARG A 73 14.57 2.50 -3.04
CA ARG A 73 15.41 2.28 -4.24
C ARG A 73 15.66 0.83 -4.57
N HIS A 74 15.53 -0.05 -3.58
CA HIS A 74 15.88 -1.46 -3.71
C HIS A 74 14.67 -2.30 -3.30
N ILE A 75 14.07 -3.00 -4.26
CA ILE A 75 12.88 -3.82 -4.02
C ILE A 75 13.19 -5.27 -4.39
N PHE A 76 13.05 -6.16 -3.42
CA PHE A 76 13.29 -7.59 -3.52
C PHE A 76 11.94 -8.31 -3.60
N ILE A 77 11.74 -9.13 -4.62
CA ILE A 77 10.49 -9.82 -4.91
C ILE A 77 10.72 -11.32 -4.73
N ASN A 78 10.07 -11.94 -3.76
CA ASN A 78 10.23 -13.37 -3.50
C ASN A 78 9.69 -14.23 -4.66
N GLN A 79 8.54 -13.84 -5.19
CA GLN A 79 7.85 -14.60 -6.24
C GLN A 79 7.19 -13.65 -7.24
N ARG A 80 7.27 -14.00 -8.53
CA ARG A 80 6.52 -13.35 -9.61
C ARG A 80 5.02 -13.67 -9.50
N LYS A 81 4.36 -13.01 -8.56
CA LYS A 81 2.91 -13.02 -8.33
C LYS A 81 2.40 -11.60 -8.20
N TRP A 82 1.13 -11.39 -8.60
CA TRP A 82 0.49 -10.08 -8.56
C TRP A 82 0.60 -9.44 -7.17
N GLU A 83 0.19 -10.17 -6.13
CA GLU A 83 0.21 -9.77 -4.72
C GLU A 83 1.57 -9.30 -4.17
N ASN A 84 2.68 -9.67 -4.81
CA ASN A 84 4.03 -9.29 -4.39
C ASN A 84 4.58 -8.07 -5.15
N MET A 85 3.94 -7.68 -6.26
CA MET A 85 4.48 -6.71 -7.21
C MET A 85 3.52 -5.56 -7.52
N SER A 86 2.23 -5.74 -7.26
CA SER A 86 1.17 -4.85 -7.72
C SER A 86 1.30 -3.41 -7.23
N GLY A 87 1.82 -3.16 -6.03
CA GLY A 87 2.08 -1.81 -5.49
C GLY A 87 3.30 -1.12 -6.10
N LEU A 88 4.07 -1.80 -6.95
CA LEU A 88 5.24 -1.20 -7.61
C LEU A 88 4.85 0.01 -8.46
N HIS A 89 3.68 0.02 -9.11
CA HIS A 89 3.28 1.12 -9.96
C HIS A 89 3.12 2.44 -9.19
N ASP A 90 2.59 2.42 -7.96
CA ASP A 90 2.47 3.62 -7.11
C ASP A 90 3.84 4.12 -6.64
N VAL A 91 4.72 3.21 -6.22
CA VAL A 91 6.12 3.53 -5.88
C VAL A 91 6.85 4.12 -7.08
N TYR A 92 6.62 3.54 -8.26
CA TYR A 92 7.23 3.94 -9.51
C TYR A 92 6.78 5.35 -9.93
N LEU A 93 5.47 5.59 -10.03
CA LEU A 93 4.91 6.87 -10.46
C LEU A 93 5.27 7.99 -9.49
N THR A 94 5.28 7.70 -8.19
CA THR A 94 5.69 8.66 -7.17
C THR A 94 7.16 9.02 -7.31
N ASN A 95 8.04 8.04 -7.54
CA ASN A 95 9.45 8.30 -7.77
C ASN A 95 9.71 9.09 -9.06
N GLU A 96 8.97 8.82 -10.14
CA GLU A 96 9.04 9.59 -11.39
C GLU A 96 8.76 11.08 -11.15
N VAL A 97 7.71 11.40 -10.36
CA VAL A 97 7.37 12.78 -9.97
C VAL A 97 8.49 13.47 -9.19
N PHE A 98 9.22 12.73 -8.35
CA PHE A 98 10.37 13.26 -7.59
C PHE A 98 11.68 13.33 -8.40
N GLY A 99 11.64 13.11 -9.72
CA GLY A 99 12.81 13.19 -10.59
C GLY A 99 13.83 12.08 -10.35
N CYS A 100 13.39 10.96 -9.79
CA CYS A 100 14.25 9.85 -9.46
C CYS A 100 14.68 9.09 -10.73
N LYS A 101 15.97 8.80 -10.86
CA LYS A 101 16.52 8.25 -12.11
C LYS A 101 16.61 6.73 -12.17
N SER A 102 16.49 6.01 -11.05
CA SER A 102 16.52 4.54 -11.06
C SER A 102 15.83 3.91 -9.83
N LEU A 103 15.23 2.75 -10.08
CA LEU A 103 14.67 1.82 -9.11
C LEU A 103 15.26 0.44 -9.42
N SER A 104 15.92 -0.18 -8.45
CA SER A 104 16.48 -1.53 -8.60
C SER A 104 15.48 -2.57 -8.12
N ILE A 105 15.09 -3.48 -9.01
CA ILE A 105 14.24 -4.62 -8.67
C ILE A 105 15.10 -5.90 -8.69
N TYR A 106 15.01 -6.68 -7.63
CA TYR A 106 15.68 -7.96 -7.45
C TYR A 106 14.60 -9.03 -7.32
N GLY A 107 14.74 -10.17 -7.98
CA GLY A 107 13.70 -11.21 -7.94
C GLY A 107 13.90 -12.32 -8.95
N PRO A 108 13.03 -13.34 -8.94
CA PRO A 108 13.08 -14.43 -9.90
C PRO A 108 12.86 -13.92 -11.34
N PRO A 109 13.26 -14.69 -12.36
CA PRO A 109 13.12 -14.27 -13.75
C PRO A 109 11.69 -13.87 -14.14
N GLY A 110 11.57 -12.79 -14.93
CA GLY A 110 10.29 -12.28 -15.43
C GLY A 110 9.69 -11.15 -14.59
N VAL A 111 10.26 -10.80 -13.44
CA VAL A 111 9.83 -9.61 -12.68
C VAL A 111 10.00 -8.31 -13.47
N GLU A 112 10.95 -8.28 -14.41
CA GLU A 112 11.16 -7.18 -15.37
C GLU A 112 9.93 -6.88 -16.22
N GLY A 113 9.08 -7.90 -16.48
CA GLY A 113 7.91 -7.76 -17.34
C GLY A 113 6.80 -6.89 -16.73
N PHE A 114 6.85 -6.60 -15.43
CA PHE A 114 5.81 -5.83 -14.75
C PHE A 114 5.62 -4.42 -15.33
N THR A 115 6.70 -3.76 -15.76
CA THR A 115 6.62 -2.42 -16.35
C THR A 115 5.75 -2.40 -17.62
N SER A 116 5.64 -3.53 -18.33
CA SER A 116 4.76 -3.65 -19.51
C SER A 116 3.26 -3.53 -19.19
N LEU A 117 2.89 -3.60 -17.90
CA LEU A 117 1.53 -3.42 -17.42
C LEU A 117 1.25 -1.96 -17.05
N ILE A 118 2.27 -1.11 -16.89
CA ILE A 118 2.11 0.30 -16.48
C ILE A 118 1.94 1.16 -17.74
N THR A 119 0.78 1.78 -17.88
CA THR A 119 0.44 2.68 -19.00
C THR A 119 0.77 4.14 -18.78
N SER A 120 0.92 4.55 -17.52
CA SER A 120 1.04 5.95 -17.13
C SER A 120 2.48 6.47 -17.03
N SER A 121 3.50 5.62 -17.24
CA SER A 121 4.90 6.05 -17.18
C SER A 121 5.55 6.29 -18.55
N ARG A 122 6.51 7.22 -18.60
CA ARG A 122 7.34 7.53 -19.76
C ARG A 122 8.81 7.11 -19.63
N MET A 123 9.23 6.51 -18.51
CA MET A 123 10.64 6.24 -18.22
C MET A 123 10.94 4.73 -18.15
N ASP A 124 12.19 4.36 -18.42
CA ASP A 124 12.74 3.03 -18.10
C ASP A 124 13.48 3.11 -16.75
N LEU A 125 12.76 3.34 -15.64
CA LEU A 125 13.41 3.48 -14.32
C LEU A 125 13.90 2.15 -13.74
N VAL A 126 13.45 1.02 -14.26
CA VAL A 126 13.66 -0.29 -13.64
C VAL A 126 14.97 -0.92 -14.12
N MET A 127 15.92 -1.01 -13.19
CA MET A 127 17.09 -1.87 -13.35
C MET A 127 16.82 -3.19 -12.65
N VAL A 128 16.56 -4.24 -13.42
CA VAL A 128 16.48 -5.59 -12.84
C VAL A 128 17.88 -6.12 -12.60
N LYS A 129 18.18 -6.39 -11.33
CA LYS A 129 19.44 -6.99 -10.91
C LYS A 129 19.20 -8.43 -10.51
N ARG A 130 19.98 -9.32 -11.12
CA ARG A 130 19.95 -10.77 -10.79
C ARG A 130 20.95 -11.08 -9.69
N ASP A 131 22.05 -10.36 -9.67
CA ASP A 131 23.00 -10.42 -8.56
C ASP A 131 22.39 -9.74 -7.33
N GLY A 132 22.71 -10.28 -6.14
CA GLY A 132 22.33 -9.68 -4.87
C GLY A 132 22.82 -8.24 -4.72
N TYR A 133 22.45 -7.61 -3.62
CA TYR A 133 23.00 -6.30 -3.26
C TYR A 133 24.21 -6.49 -2.35
N VAL A 134 25.35 -5.86 -2.67
CA VAL A 134 26.55 -5.90 -1.83
C VAL A 134 27.05 -4.48 -1.59
N SER A 135 27.39 -4.20 -0.33
CA SER A 135 28.06 -2.99 0.12
C SER A 135 28.87 -3.29 1.38
N GLU A 136 29.72 -2.37 1.82
CA GLU A 136 30.54 -2.55 3.03
C GLU A 136 29.73 -2.75 4.33
N THR A 137 28.44 -2.39 4.33
CA THR A 137 27.59 -2.40 5.54
C THR A 137 26.40 -3.36 5.45
N LEU A 138 26.13 -3.90 4.26
CA LEU A 138 24.97 -4.76 4.01
C LEU A 138 25.20 -5.59 2.75
N GLU A 139 24.96 -6.88 2.88
CA GLU A 139 24.86 -7.84 1.79
C GLU A 139 23.46 -8.48 1.81
N ILE A 140 22.81 -8.53 0.65
CA ILE A 140 21.54 -9.24 0.45
C ILE A 140 21.72 -10.18 -0.74
N SER A 141 21.74 -11.48 -0.48
CA SER A 141 21.78 -12.53 -1.49
C SER A 141 20.47 -13.32 -1.53
N HIS A 142 20.28 -14.15 -2.55
CA HIS A 142 19.06 -14.95 -2.71
C HIS A 142 19.38 -16.44 -2.77
N ILE A 143 18.45 -17.25 -2.26
CA ILE A 143 18.45 -18.71 -2.31
C ILE A 143 17.26 -19.12 -3.20
N PRO A 144 17.51 -19.71 -4.38
CA PRO A 144 16.46 -20.10 -5.31
C PRO A 144 15.84 -21.46 -4.93
N ILE A 145 14.56 -21.46 -4.58
CA ILE A 145 13.77 -22.66 -4.24
C ILE A 145 12.93 -23.07 -5.45
N LYS A 146 13.14 -24.29 -5.94
CA LYS A 146 12.46 -24.80 -7.14
C LYS A 146 11.23 -25.66 -6.79
N SER A 147 10.16 -25.51 -7.55
CA SER A 147 9.02 -26.43 -7.51
C SER A 147 9.44 -27.82 -7.97
N ARG A 148 8.86 -28.85 -7.35
CA ARG A 148 9.02 -30.25 -7.79
C ARG A 148 8.31 -30.55 -9.11
N VAL A 149 7.32 -29.74 -9.48
CA VAL A 149 6.53 -29.96 -10.69
C VAL A 149 7.20 -29.24 -11.87
N THR A 150 7.77 -30.02 -12.79
CA THR A 150 8.22 -29.49 -14.09
C THR A 150 7.00 -29.31 -14.99
N ARG A 151 6.49 -28.08 -15.10
CA ARG A 151 5.44 -27.77 -16.08
C ARG A 151 6.05 -27.81 -17.49
N LYS A 152 5.57 -28.71 -18.34
CA LYS A 152 5.96 -28.78 -19.75
C LYS A 152 5.44 -27.51 -20.46
N ASN A 153 6.38 -26.67 -20.90
CA ASN A 153 6.28 -25.56 -21.85
C ASN A 153 4.85 -25.06 -22.19
N SER A 154 4.46 -23.95 -21.56
CA SER A 154 3.43 -23.08 -22.11
C SER A 154 3.96 -22.35 -23.35
N LYS A 155 3.14 -22.17 -24.40
CA LYS A 155 3.50 -21.59 -25.71
C LYS A 155 3.73 -20.05 -25.65
N PHE A 156 4.48 -19.52 -24.69
CA PHE A 156 4.63 -18.07 -24.54
C PHE A 156 6.08 -17.57 -24.66
N ASN A 157 6.29 -16.58 -25.52
CA ASN A 157 7.57 -15.98 -25.91
C ASN A 157 8.05 -14.93 -24.89
N PHE A 158 8.55 -15.34 -23.72
CA PHE A 158 9.43 -14.48 -22.90
C PHE A 158 10.85 -15.08 -22.85
N LYS A 159 11.87 -14.21 -23.01
CA LYS A 159 13.28 -14.60 -23.19
C LYS A 159 13.96 -15.23 -21.96
N HIS A 160 13.28 -15.37 -20.81
CA HIS A 160 13.87 -15.95 -19.59
C HIS A 160 12.95 -17.03 -19.00
N ARG A 161 13.49 -18.25 -18.87
CA ARG A 161 12.79 -19.55 -18.94
C ARG A 161 12.67 -20.31 -17.60
N GLU A 162 13.01 -19.72 -16.46
CA GLU A 162 12.92 -20.46 -15.18
C GLU A 162 11.56 -20.31 -14.52
N GLU A 163 10.62 -21.17 -14.93
CA GLU A 163 9.34 -21.34 -14.25
C GLU A 163 9.50 -22.05 -12.90
N GLY A 164 8.62 -21.74 -11.94
CA GLY A 164 8.56 -22.48 -10.69
C GLY A 164 9.73 -22.23 -9.73
N VAL A 165 10.32 -21.03 -9.74
CA VAL A 165 11.35 -20.62 -8.78
C VAL A 165 10.81 -19.53 -7.84
N VAL A 166 11.11 -19.67 -6.56
CA VAL A 166 10.86 -18.68 -5.50
C VAL A 166 12.18 -18.33 -4.85
N TYR A 167 12.40 -17.04 -4.58
CA TYR A 167 13.60 -16.58 -3.89
C TYR A 167 13.31 -16.41 -2.41
N SER A 168 14.14 -17.04 -1.57
CA SER A 168 14.35 -16.61 -0.19
C SER A 168 15.57 -15.68 -0.16
N TYR A 169 15.60 -14.70 0.75
CA TYR A 169 16.69 -13.74 0.84
C TYR A 169 17.47 -13.90 2.14
N VAL A 170 18.79 -13.82 2.03
CA VAL A 170 19.73 -13.79 3.15
C VAL A 170 20.28 -12.39 3.26
N CYS A 171 20.06 -11.75 4.40
CA CYS A 171 20.57 -10.42 4.68
C CYS A 171 21.66 -10.50 5.72
N LYS A 172 22.91 -10.23 5.32
CA LYS A 172 24.09 -10.22 6.18
C LYS A 172 24.49 -8.79 6.47
N ILE A 173 24.64 -8.48 7.75
CA ILE A 173 25.10 -7.21 8.28
C ILE A 173 26.48 -7.48 8.88
N PRO A 174 27.57 -7.07 8.21
CA PRO A 174 28.93 -7.35 8.67
C PRO A 174 29.21 -6.77 10.07
N LYS A 175 30.21 -7.32 10.76
CA LYS A 175 30.75 -6.71 11.98
C LYS A 175 31.24 -5.29 11.67
N THR A 176 30.97 -4.33 12.54
CA THR A 176 31.50 -2.97 12.40
C THR A 176 32.19 -2.58 13.68
N LEU A 177 33.46 -2.20 13.57
CA LEU A 177 34.25 -1.70 14.69
C LEU A 177 33.67 -0.36 15.15
N GLY A 178 33.73 -0.09 16.46
CA GLY A 178 33.28 1.19 17.01
C GLY A 178 34.16 2.35 16.58
N ASP A 179 33.71 3.57 16.84
CA ASP A 179 34.49 4.76 16.52
C ASP A 179 35.81 4.76 17.30
N PHE A 180 36.90 5.07 16.60
CA PHE A 180 38.23 5.15 17.21
C PHE A 180 38.33 6.40 18.06
N ASN A 181 38.65 6.21 19.34
CA ASN A 181 38.78 7.25 20.36
C ASN A 181 40.26 7.61 20.57
N PRO A 182 40.73 8.73 19.97
CA PRO A 182 42.12 9.14 20.05
C PRO A 182 42.55 9.52 21.46
N GLU A 183 41.63 10.03 22.26
CA GLU A 183 41.94 10.51 23.60
C GLU A 183 42.33 9.34 24.49
N LYS A 184 41.61 8.21 24.40
CA LYS A 184 41.98 6.97 25.09
C LYS A 184 43.37 6.46 24.67
N CYS A 185 43.74 6.58 23.40
CA CYS A 185 45.10 6.23 22.96
C CYS A 185 46.18 7.10 23.62
N VAL A 186 45.91 8.40 23.77
CA VAL A 186 46.82 9.33 24.46
C VAL A 186 46.95 8.96 25.93
N ASP A 187 45.83 8.69 26.60
CA ASP A 187 45.77 8.33 28.02
C ASP A 187 46.48 6.99 28.30
N LEU A 188 46.40 6.04 27.38
CA LEU A 188 47.09 4.74 27.47
C LEU A 188 48.58 4.80 27.06
N GLY A 189 49.05 5.94 26.58
CA GLY A 189 50.44 6.14 26.17
C GLY A 189 50.81 5.45 24.84
N VAL A 190 49.83 5.25 23.95
CA VAL A 190 50.07 4.63 22.64
C VAL A 190 50.94 5.56 21.79
N PRO A 191 52.07 5.07 21.22
CA PRO A 191 52.93 5.87 20.36
C PRO A 191 52.28 6.14 19.01
N PHE A 192 52.60 7.30 18.45
CA PHE A 192 52.10 7.71 17.14
C PHE A 192 52.67 6.82 16.02
N GLY A 193 51.86 6.46 15.02
CA GLY A 193 52.28 5.68 13.84
C GLY A 193 51.46 4.41 13.61
N ASN A 194 52.10 3.33 13.15
CA ASN A 194 51.43 2.07 12.78
C ASN A 194 50.58 1.48 13.92
N HIS A 195 50.93 1.74 15.18
CA HIS A 195 50.20 1.26 16.36
C HIS A 195 48.77 1.80 16.41
N LEU A 196 48.54 3.06 16.01
CA LEU A 196 47.20 3.64 15.93
C LEU A 196 46.37 3.03 14.80
N LEU A 197 47.01 2.72 13.67
CA LEU A 197 46.33 2.09 12.53
C LEU A 197 45.90 0.65 12.87
N LYS A 198 46.79 -0.11 13.53
CA LYS A 198 46.50 -1.46 14.02
C LYS A 198 45.30 -1.46 14.99
N LEU A 199 45.36 -0.61 16.01
CA LEU A 199 44.25 -0.47 16.96
C LEU A 199 42.94 -0.02 16.28
N LYS A 200 43.01 0.95 15.35
CA LYS A 200 41.84 1.39 14.57
C LYS A 200 41.25 0.27 13.71
N ASN A 201 42.08 -0.65 13.23
CA ASN A 201 41.65 -1.81 12.43
C ASN A 201 41.21 -3.00 13.29
N GLY A 202 41.15 -2.86 14.62
CA GLY A 202 40.72 -3.92 15.53
C GLY A 202 41.83 -4.90 15.93
N GLU A 203 43.10 -4.57 15.68
CA GLU A 203 44.25 -5.36 16.08
C GLU A 203 44.81 -4.88 17.43
N ASP A 204 45.08 -5.82 18.34
CA ASP A 204 45.76 -5.52 19.60
C ASP A 204 47.24 -5.25 19.37
N ILE A 205 47.84 -4.40 20.20
CA ILE A 205 49.26 -4.04 20.09
C ILE A 205 50.00 -4.25 21.40
N THR A 206 51.27 -4.60 21.31
CA THR A 206 52.18 -4.60 22.46
C THR A 206 53.07 -3.37 22.37
N LEU A 207 53.11 -2.57 23.44
CA LEU A 207 53.96 -1.41 23.55
C LEU A 207 55.42 -1.81 23.85
N PRO A 208 56.41 -0.93 23.59
CA PRO A 208 57.83 -1.23 23.88
C PRO A 208 58.13 -1.54 25.35
N ASP A 209 57.27 -1.11 26.27
CA ASP A 209 57.36 -1.40 27.71
C ASP A 209 56.70 -2.73 28.12
N GLY A 210 56.22 -3.51 27.14
CA GLY A 210 55.60 -4.83 27.34
C GLY A 210 54.09 -4.79 27.64
N ARG A 211 53.47 -3.61 27.79
CA ARG A 211 52.01 -3.51 28.01
C ARG A 211 51.24 -3.89 26.74
N LEU A 212 50.27 -4.78 26.88
CA LEU A 212 49.30 -5.12 25.82
C LEU A 212 48.14 -4.12 25.88
N ILE A 213 47.86 -3.45 24.77
CA ILE A 213 46.73 -2.54 24.60
C ILE A 213 45.75 -3.20 23.65
N TYR A 214 44.53 -3.43 24.11
CA TYR A 214 43.49 -4.05 23.30
C TYR A 214 42.84 -3.01 22.40
N SER A 215 42.44 -3.43 21.19
CA SER A 215 41.67 -2.56 20.30
C SER A 215 40.36 -2.11 20.94
N SER A 216 39.75 -2.93 21.80
CA SER A 216 38.56 -2.60 22.59
C SER A 216 38.78 -1.46 23.61
N ASP A 217 40.01 -1.17 24.02
CA ASP A 217 40.29 -0.10 24.98
C ASP A 217 40.14 1.28 24.34
N VAL A 218 40.26 1.36 23.01
CA VAL A 218 40.32 2.62 22.25
C VAL A 218 39.25 2.73 21.17
N LEU A 219 38.49 1.67 20.90
CA LEU A 219 37.31 1.70 20.06
C LEU A 219 36.06 1.82 20.94
N ASP A 220 35.04 2.52 20.46
CA ASP A 220 33.69 2.41 21.03
C ASP A 220 33.12 0.99 20.81
N THR A 221 31.95 0.70 21.40
CA THR A 221 31.36 -0.65 21.38
C THR A 221 31.21 -1.19 19.96
N THR A 222 31.96 -2.27 19.68
CA THR A 222 31.90 -2.96 18.39
C THR A 222 30.53 -3.59 18.17
N GLN A 223 29.98 -3.37 16.98
CA GLN A 223 28.72 -3.95 16.56
C GLN A 223 28.97 -5.34 15.97
N PRO A 224 28.40 -6.42 16.56
CA PRO A 224 28.59 -7.77 16.05
C PRO A 224 27.98 -7.92 14.66
N ALA A 225 28.49 -8.91 13.91
CA ALA A 225 27.84 -9.36 12.70
C ALA A 225 26.45 -9.91 13.03
N ARG A 226 25.49 -9.69 12.12
CA ARG A 226 24.10 -10.14 12.29
C ARG A 226 23.55 -10.61 10.96
N SER A 227 22.69 -11.61 10.99
CA SER A 227 21.99 -12.08 9.80
C SER A 227 20.49 -12.24 10.06
N PHE A 228 19.68 -12.03 9.03
CA PHE A 228 18.26 -12.39 9.03
C PHE A 228 17.84 -12.97 7.68
N LEU A 229 16.79 -13.79 7.71
CA LEU A 229 16.22 -14.42 6.53
C LEU A 229 14.83 -13.87 6.22
N VAL A 230 14.52 -13.75 4.93
CA VAL A 230 13.16 -13.54 4.43
C VAL A 230 12.81 -14.72 3.54
N VAL A 231 11.90 -15.58 3.98
CA VAL A 231 11.63 -16.88 3.35
C VAL A 231 10.21 -16.99 2.84
N ASP A 232 10.03 -17.68 1.71
CA ASP A 232 8.72 -17.93 1.11
C ASP A 232 8.65 -19.35 0.53
N CYS A 233 7.72 -20.15 1.06
CA CYS A 233 7.33 -21.46 0.55
C CYS A 233 5.83 -21.38 0.21
N PRO A 234 5.47 -21.15 -1.06
CA PRO A 234 4.11 -20.72 -1.40
C PRO A 234 3.08 -21.85 -1.42
N SER A 235 3.51 -23.10 -1.61
CA SER A 235 2.63 -24.27 -1.72
C SER A 235 3.37 -25.57 -1.40
N GLU A 236 2.61 -26.66 -1.28
CA GLU A 236 3.14 -28.00 -1.02
C GLU A 236 4.16 -28.45 -2.09
N GLU A 237 4.01 -27.99 -3.33
CA GLU A 237 4.91 -28.30 -4.45
C GLU A 237 6.35 -27.82 -4.22
N PHE A 238 6.54 -26.81 -3.37
CA PHE A 238 7.85 -26.23 -3.03
C PHE A 238 8.38 -26.76 -1.69
N LEU A 239 7.51 -27.33 -0.84
CA LEU A 239 7.81 -27.60 0.57
C LEU A 239 9.05 -28.44 0.76
N ASP A 240 9.17 -29.52 0.00
CA ASP A 240 10.30 -30.40 0.15
C ASP A 240 11.61 -29.83 -0.40
N SER A 241 11.57 -29.07 -1.51
CA SER A 241 12.77 -28.37 -1.98
C SER A 241 13.19 -27.30 -0.97
N PHE A 242 12.22 -26.65 -0.33
CA PHE A 242 12.44 -25.61 0.67
C PHE A 242 13.12 -26.15 1.94
N VAL A 243 12.58 -27.22 2.54
CA VAL A 243 13.10 -27.75 3.82
C VAL A 243 14.43 -28.47 3.68
N ASN A 244 14.75 -28.96 2.47
CA ASN A 244 16.00 -29.68 2.18
C ASN A 244 17.07 -28.80 1.51
N GLU A 245 16.84 -27.49 1.38
CA GLU A 245 17.81 -26.58 0.77
C GLU A 245 19.06 -26.40 1.66
N GLU A 246 20.20 -26.90 1.17
CA GLU A 246 21.46 -26.96 1.92
C GLU A 246 21.97 -25.57 2.33
N GLN A 247 21.66 -24.52 1.57
CA GLN A 247 22.06 -23.16 1.95
C GLN A 247 21.45 -22.67 3.26
N PHE A 248 20.33 -23.25 3.73
CA PHE A 248 19.80 -22.93 5.06
C PHE A 248 20.59 -23.59 6.20
N SER A 249 21.29 -24.70 5.93
CA SER A 249 22.01 -25.47 6.95
C SER A 249 23.10 -24.65 7.66
N GLN A 250 23.72 -23.70 6.96
CA GLN A 250 24.73 -22.79 7.54
C GLN A 250 24.17 -21.89 8.66
N PHE A 251 22.84 -21.74 8.74
CA PHE A 251 22.12 -20.94 9.74
C PHE A 251 21.31 -21.79 10.71
N GLN A 252 21.45 -23.12 10.64
CA GLN A 252 20.73 -24.09 11.46
C GLN A 252 21.73 -24.91 12.29
N LEU A 253 21.27 -25.46 13.41
CA LEU A 253 22.09 -26.33 14.25
C LEU A 253 22.47 -27.62 13.49
N PRO A 254 23.71 -28.13 13.63
CA PRO A 254 24.76 -27.70 14.56
C PRO A 254 25.79 -26.69 13.99
N ALA A 255 25.50 -25.97 12.89
CA ALA A 255 26.47 -25.07 12.27
C ALA A 255 26.94 -23.95 13.22
N GLU A 256 28.22 -23.57 13.15
CA GLU A 256 28.80 -22.52 14.01
C GLU A 256 28.08 -21.17 13.87
N ASN A 257 27.71 -20.81 12.64
CA ASN A 257 27.03 -19.54 12.33
C ASN A 257 25.53 -19.57 12.66
N ALA A 258 24.98 -20.67 13.20
CA ALA A 258 23.56 -20.76 13.57
C ALA A 258 23.15 -19.73 14.64
N SER A 259 24.10 -19.25 15.44
CA SER A 259 23.84 -18.19 16.43
C SER A 259 23.74 -16.78 15.83
N GLU A 260 24.23 -16.58 14.59
CA GLU A 260 24.22 -15.28 13.91
C GLU A 260 22.86 -14.90 13.34
N ILE A 261 21.96 -15.89 13.17
CA ILE A 261 20.60 -15.64 12.69
C ILE A 261 19.64 -15.39 13.86
N ASN A 262 19.22 -14.14 14.00
CA ASN A 262 18.33 -13.76 15.08
C ASN A 262 16.86 -13.66 14.65
N PHE A 263 16.60 -13.47 13.36
CA PHE A 263 15.27 -13.25 12.84
C PHE A 263 15.03 -14.01 11.53
N VAL A 264 13.88 -14.65 11.43
CA VAL A 264 13.38 -15.24 10.18
C VAL A 264 11.98 -14.68 9.92
N PHE A 265 11.78 -14.04 8.77
CA PHE A 265 10.49 -13.50 8.33
C PHE A 265 9.87 -14.44 7.30
N HIS A 266 8.70 -14.97 7.60
CA HIS A 266 8.03 -16.01 6.81
C HIS A 266 6.86 -15.40 6.03
N PHE A 267 6.94 -15.41 4.70
CA PHE A 267 5.85 -15.01 3.80
C PHE A 267 4.98 -16.19 3.36
N SER A 268 5.29 -17.38 3.89
CA SER A 268 4.63 -18.64 3.54
C SER A 268 3.19 -18.67 4.07
N PRO A 269 2.22 -19.23 3.33
CA PRO A 269 0.83 -19.34 3.78
C PRO A 269 0.67 -20.18 5.06
N PRO A 270 -0.33 -19.90 5.92
CA PRO A 270 -0.52 -20.64 7.18
C PRO A 270 -0.65 -22.15 7.01
N ASN A 271 -1.34 -22.61 5.96
CA ASN A 271 -1.50 -24.04 5.69
C ASN A 271 -0.17 -24.75 5.38
N ILE A 272 0.81 -24.04 4.82
CA ILE A 272 2.15 -24.59 4.55
C ILE A 272 3.01 -24.54 5.81
N VAL A 273 2.97 -23.42 6.54
CA VAL A 273 3.70 -23.25 7.81
C VAL A 273 3.28 -24.32 8.82
N ASN A 274 2.00 -24.69 8.85
CA ASN A 274 1.46 -25.69 9.79
C ASN A 274 1.76 -27.15 9.41
N THR A 275 2.40 -27.42 8.27
CA THR A 275 2.79 -28.79 7.90
C THR A 275 3.90 -29.31 8.82
N THR A 276 3.91 -30.62 9.08
CA THR A 276 4.93 -31.24 9.94
C THR A 276 6.34 -30.97 9.44
N LYS A 277 6.59 -31.02 8.12
CA LYS A 277 7.91 -30.77 7.54
C LYS A 277 8.39 -29.35 7.79
N TYR A 278 7.53 -28.36 7.61
CA TYR A 278 7.88 -26.96 7.86
C TYR A 278 8.15 -26.72 9.35
N GLN A 279 7.34 -27.31 10.24
CA GLN A 279 7.54 -27.23 11.68
C GLN A 279 8.86 -27.89 12.12
N SER A 280 9.22 -29.04 11.56
CA SER A 280 10.54 -29.66 11.80
C SER A 280 11.68 -28.77 11.32
N TRP A 281 11.54 -28.14 10.16
CA TRP A 281 12.54 -27.19 9.65
C TRP A 281 12.71 -25.96 10.56
N LEU A 282 11.63 -25.44 11.16
CA LEU A 282 11.70 -24.35 12.14
C LEU A 282 12.49 -24.74 13.39
N GLN A 283 12.38 -25.99 13.84
CA GLN A 283 13.06 -26.49 15.05
C GLN A 283 14.58 -26.63 14.89
N ASN A 284 15.10 -26.57 13.66
CA ASN A 284 16.54 -26.63 13.40
C ASN A 284 17.26 -25.31 13.67
N PHE A 285 16.55 -24.19 13.87
CA PHE A 285 17.17 -22.91 14.21
C PHE A 285 17.55 -22.84 15.70
N HIS A 286 18.51 -21.97 16.03
CA HIS A 286 18.92 -21.75 17.40
C HIS A 286 17.74 -21.26 18.26
N GLN A 287 17.67 -21.64 19.54
CA GLN A 287 16.56 -21.29 20.45
C GLN A 287 16.31 -19.78 20.63
N ASN A 288 17.28 -18.94 20.30
CA ASN A 288 17.18 -17.47 20.37
C ASN A 288 16.68 -16.83 19.06
N THR A 289 16.46 -17.62 18.00
CA THR A 289 15.93 -17.15 16.73
C THR A 289 14.43 -16.87 16.88
N GLU A 290 14.01 -15.67 16.48
CA GLU A 290 12.61 -15.25 16.47
C GLU A 290 12.03 -15.44 15.05
N HIS A 291 10.82 -15.98 14.97
CA HIS A 291 10.15 -16.34 13.72
C HIS A 291 8.91 -15.45 13.49
N TYR A 292 8.99 -14.51 12.57
CA TYR A 292 7.93 -13.55 12.29
C TYR A 292 7.07 -14.02 11.12
N MET A 293 5.80 -14.32 11.38
CA MET A 293 4.85 -14.76 10.35
C MET A 293 4.22 -13.54 9.67
N LEU A 294 4.48 -13.30 8.38
CA LEU A 294 3.90 -12.20 7.60
C LEU A 294 2.94 -12.80 6.54
N ASN A 295 1.80 -13.30 7.02
CA ASN A 295 0.80 -13.99 6.21
C ASN A 295 -0.62 -13.76 6.75
N SER A 296 -1.61 -14.43 6.14
CA SER A 296 -3.05 -14.24 6.41
C SER A 296 -3.52 -14.70 7.80
N SER A 297 -2.62 -15.20 8.65
CA SER A 297 -2.93 -15.48 10.06
C SER A 297 -2.95 -14.23 10.94
N ASN A 298 -2.40 -13.11 10.45
CA ASN A 298 -2.32 -11.87 11.22
C ASN A 298 -3.63 -11.06 11.24
N PRO A 299 -3.82 -10.18 12.25
CA PRO A 299 -4.94 -9.24 12.32
C PRO A 299 -4.91 -8.21 11.19
N THR A 300 -6.09 -7.74 10.76
CA THR A 300 -6.29 -6.93 9.53
C THR A 300 -6.05 -5.43 9.70
N LEU A 301 -5.70 -4.96 10.91
CA LEU A 301 -5.51 -3.55 11.21
C LEU A 301 -4.12 -3.06 10.77
N SER A 302 -4.06 -2.29 9.68
CA SER A 302 -2.79 -1.76 9.14
C SER A 302 -2.79 -0.28 8.81
N SER A 303 -3.89 0.44 8.98
CA SER A 303 -4.00 1.85 8.63
C SER A 303 -4.88 2.48 9.69
N GLU A 304 -4.30 3.31 10.55
CA GLU A 304 -5.01 3.99 11.63
C GLU A 304 -5.88 5.11 11.04
N ALA A 305 -5.33 5.85 10.07
CA ALA A 305 -5.97 7.00 9.45
C ALA A 305 -7.33 6.65 8.81
N VAL A 306 -7.45 5.46 8.23
CA VAL A 306 -8.71 4.97 7.65
C VAL A 306 -9.81 4.83 8.71
N TYR A 307 -9.50 4.19 9.84
CA TYR A 307 -10.50 3.94 10.88
C TYR A 307 -10.83 5.22 11.63
N GLN A 308 -9.86 6.07 11.93
CA GLN A 308 -10.10 7.40 12.51
C GLN A 308 -11.03 8.23 11.64
N THR A 309 -10.72 8.34 10.34
CA THR A 309 -11.57 9.09 9.39
C THR A 309 -12.99 8.52 9.36
N GLN A 310 -13.14 7.19 9.33
CA GLN A 310 -14.47 6.58 9.32
C GLN A 310 -15.23 6.75 10.65
N ASN A 311 -14.57 6.64 11.80
CA ASN A 311 -15.18 6.87 13.11
C ASN A 311 -15.71 8.29 13.24
N ILE A 312 -14.94 9.26 12.75
CA ILE A 312 -15.29 10.67 12.75
C ILE A 312 -16.47 10.93 11.81
N LEU A 313 -16.46 10.37 10.59
CA LEU A 313 -17.59 10.45 9.65
C LEU A 313 -18.86 9.77 10.17
N HIS A 314 -18.72 8.68 10.94
CA HIS A 314 -19.83 7.97 11.57
C HIS A 314 -20.67 8.87 12.50
N LEU A 315 -20.03 9.85 13.16
CA LEU A 315 -20.73 10.84 14.00
C LEU A 315 -21.71 11.70 13.21
N VAL A 316 -21.41 11.96 11.93
CA VAL A 316 -22.26 12.76 11.03
C VAL A 316 -23.51 11.98 10.63
N HIS A 317 -23.35 10.73 10.18
CA HIS A 317 -24.49 9.90 9.79
C HIS A 317 -24.16 8.39 9.86
N PRO A 318 -24.62 7.66 10.89
CA PRO A 318 -24.24 6.26 11.13
C PRO A 318 -24.48 5.28 9.97
N GLU A 319 -25.59 5.43 9.24
CA GLU A 319 -25.95 4.51 8.14
C GLU A 319 -25.15 4.77 6.86
N ILE A 320 -24.80 6.03 6.58
CA ILE A 320 -24.03 6.42 5.38
C ILE A 320 -22.55 6.12 5.61
N PHE A 321 -22.07 6.35 6.83
CA PHE A 321 -20.70 6.13 7.27
C PHE A 321 -20.66 5.04 8.34
N LYS A 322 -20.95 3.81 7.95
CA LYS A 322 -20.92 2.65 8.85
C LYS A 322 -19.51 2.43 9.43
N LEU A 323 -19.41 2.08 10.70
CA LEU A 323 -18.15 1.64 11.31
C LEU A 323 -17.59 0.39 10.59
N LEU A 324 -16.28 0.35 10.41
CA LEU A 324 -15.60 -0.78 9.78
C LEU A 324 -15.44 -1.95 10.78
N PRO A 325 -15.66 -3.21 10.36
CA PRO A 325 -15.37 -4.38 11.18
C PRO A 325 -13.88 -4.47 11.57
N MET A 326 -13.61 -5.00 12.76
CA MET A 326 -12.26 -5.17 13.30
C MET A 326 -11.94 -6.64 13.58
N GLU A 327 -10.75 -7.09 13.18
CA GLU A 327 -10.16 -8.37 13.58
C GLU A 327 -8.81 -8.10 14.25
N ASP A 328 -8.82 -7.96 15.58
CA ASP A 328 -7.63 -7.55 16.35
C ASP A 328 -6.75 -8.71 16.82
N LYS A 329 -7.21 -9.95 16.61
CA LYS A 329 -6.50 -11.15 17.07
C LYS A 329 -6.01 -11.98 15.88
N PRO A 330 -4.78 -12.52 15.94
CA PRO A 330 -4.34 -13.52 14.98
C PRO A 330 -5.32 -14.70 14.96
N VAL A 331 -5.49 -15.33 13.80
CA VAL A 331 -6.23 -16.58 13.68
C VAL A 331 -5.53 -17.63 14.53
N SER A 332 -6.26 -18.29 15.44
CA SER A 332 -5.70 -19.32 16.32
C SER A 332 -5.04 -20.41 15.49
N SER A 333 -3.73 -20.50 15.56
CA SER A 333 -2.96 -21.56 14.91
C SER A 333 -2.76 -22.69 15.92
N ASN A 334 -2.95 -23.95 15.51
CA ASN A 334 -2.64 -25.14 16.31
C ASN A 334 -1.12 -25.36 16.45
N ILE A 335 -0.33 -24.31 16.31
CA ILE A 335 1.13 -24.39 16.36
C ILE A 335 1.49 -24.69 17.81
N ALA A 336 2.25 -25.76 18.00
CA ALA A 336 2.78 -26.14 19.30
C ALA A 336 3.44 -24.91 19.96
N ARG A 337 3.20 -24.70 21.25
CA ARG A 337 3.74 -23.60 22.08
C ARG A 337 5.28 -23.57 22.18
N SER A 338 6.01 -24.25 21.29
CA SER A 338 7.41 -24.66 21.43
C SER A 338 8.38 -23.93 20.50
N SER A 339 8.06 -22.74 19.97
CA SER A 339 9.00 -21.92 19.20
C SER A 339 8.66 -20.44 19.32
N ASN A 340 9.66 -19.55 19.30
CA ASN A 340 9.52 -18.08 19.35
C ASN A 340 8.83 -17.50 18.09
N ILE A 341 7.62 -17.97 17.80
CA ILE A 341 6.80 -17.53 16.67
C ILE A 341 6.03 -16.28 17.08
N ILE A 342 6.11 -15.27 16.23
CA ILE A 342 5.54 -13.95 16.45
C ILE A 342 4.63 -13.63 15.26
N HIS A 343 3.42 -13.19 15.59
CA HIS A 343 2.46 -12.62 14.65
C HIS A 343 2.54 -11.09 14.79
N PRO A 344 3.37 -10.39 13.99
CA PRO A 344 3.63 -8.99 14.21
C PRO A 344 2.44 -8.13 13.78
N PRO A 345 2.10 -7.09 14.56
CA PRO A 345 1.26 -6.03 14.07
C PRO A 345 2.04 -5.17 13.06
N PRO A 346 1.34 -4.42 12.19
CA PRO A 346 1.99 -3.45 11.31
C PRO A 346 2.72 -2.37 12.11
N MET A 347 3.79 -1.84 11.50
CA MET A 347 4.72 -0.86 12.06
C MET A 347 5.51 -1.31 13.30
N LEU A 348 5.52 -2.61 13.61
CA LEU A 348 6.51 -3.15 14.53
C LEU A 348 7.93 -2.91 13.97
N GLN A 349 8.81 -2.37 14.82
CA GLN A 349 10.18 -2.01 14.44
C GLN A 349 11.22 -2.79 15.25
N LEU A 350 12.22 -3.32 14.55
CA LEU A 350 13.39 -3.98 15.11
C LEU A 350 14.62 -3.14 14.78
N LEU A 351 15.14 -2.44 15.79
CA LEU A 351 16.41 -1.73 15.69
C LEU A 351 17.54 -2.77 15.77
N LEU A 352 18.40 -2.81 14.76
CA LEU A 352 19.57 -3.69 14.70
C LEU A 352 20.86 -2.95 15.05
N ARG A 353 20.92 -1.63 14.79
CA ARG A 353 22.03 -0.74 15.14
C ARG A 353 21.48 0.63 15.57
N PRO A 354 22.07 1.30 16.57
CA PRO A 354 23.31 0.93 17.28
C PRO A 354 23.13 -0.16 18.34
N GLU A 355 21.91 -0.37 18.85
CA GLU A 355 21.63 -1.46 19.80
C GLU A 355 20.43 -2.26 19.33
N ARG A 356 20.45 -3.57 19.63
CA ARG A 356 19.29 -4.42 19.37
C ARG A 356 18.16 -3.98 20.29
N LYS A 357 17.07 -3.47 19.69
CA LYS A 357 15.89 -3.06 20.46
C LYS A 357 14.61 -3.31 19.67
N LEU A 358 13.66 -3.99 20.30
CA LEU A 358 12.29 -4.05 19.83
C LEU A 358 11.58 -2.74 20.19
N SER A 359 11.01 -2.06 19.20
CA SER A 359 10.21 -0.86 19.41
C SER A 359 8.77 -1.13 19.00
N ARG A 360 7.86 -0.93 19.97
CA ARG A 360 6.40 -0.99 19.77
C ARG A 360 5.74 0.38 19.72
N HIS A 361 6.50 1.47 19.80
CA HIS A 361 5.97 2.85 19.91
C HIS A 361 5.09 3.27 18.73
N HIS A 362 5.31 2.68 17.55
CA HIS A 362 4.61 2.99 16.31
C HIS A 362 3.71 1.86 15.84
N VAL A 363 3.57 0.80 16.64
CA VAL A 363 2.64 -0.27 16.33
C VAL A 363 1.27 0.34 16.15
N VAL A 364 0.65 0.02 15.01
CA VAL A 364 -0.71 0.43 14.74
C VAL A 364 -1.57 -0.16 15.83
N SER A 365 -2.15 0.71 16.64
CA SER A 365 -3.10 0.34 17.67
C SER A 365 -4.33 1.19 17.46
N HIS A 366 -5.50 0.57 17.52
CA HIS A 366 -6.71 1.34 17.60
C HIS A 366 -6.73 1.97 18.99
N LYS A 367 -6.42 3.26 19.06
CA LYS A 367 -6.95 4.06 20.15
C LYS A 367 -8.43 4.15 19.85
N SER A 368 -9.27 3.55 20.70
CA SER A 368 -10.68 3.86 20.68
C SER A 368 -10.76 5.37 20.84
N GLU A 369 -11.00 6.09 19.74
CA GLU A 369 -11.22 7.52 19.83
C GLU A 369 -12.41 7.67 20.76
N ASN A 370 -12.16 8.24 21.92
CA ASN A 370 -13.24 8.62 22.80
C ASN A 370 -14.02 9.66 22.02
N PHE A 371 -15.22 9.33 21.53
CA PHE A 371 -16.02 10.27 20.76
C PHE A 371 -16.15 11.60 21.50
N ASN A 372 -16.16 11.59 22.83
CA ASN A 372 -16.14 12.82 23.64
C ASN A 372 -14.87 13.66 23.43
N GLU A 373 -13.69 13.06 23.26
CA GLU A 373 -12.45 13.78 22.94
C GLU A 373 -12.52 14.43 21.56
N VAL A 374 -13.03 13.73 20.55
CA VAL A 374 -13.26 14.31 19.22
C VAL A 374 -14.24 15.48 19.31
N LEU A 375 -15.35 15.30 20.04
CA LEU A 375 -16.35 16.36 20.25
C LEU A 375 -15.79 17.56 21.02
N THR A 376 -14.82 17.37 21.93
CA THR A 376 -14.14 18.49 22.60
C THR A 376 -13.21 19.28 21.68
N GLN A 377 -12.69 18.66 20.62
CA GLN A 377 -11.84 19.34 19.63
C GLN A 377 -12.65 20.22 18.67
N PHE A 378 -13.95 19.94 18.50
CA PHE A 378 -14.84 20.67 17.59
C PHE A 378 -16.09 21.18 18.33
N PRO A 379 -15.99 22.26 19.14
CA PRO A 379 -17.08 22.71 20.00
C PRO A 379 -18.37 23.04 19.23
N ASP A 380 -18.27 23.62 18.03
CA ASP A 380 -19.43 23.98 17.19
C ASP A 380 -20.09 22.76 16.50
N PHE A 381 -19.43 21.60 16.51
CA PHE A 381 -19.91 20.41 15.81
C PHE A 381 -21.13 19.79 16.48
N ASN A 382 -21.21 19.82 17.82
CA ASN A 382 -22.37 19.28 18.55
C ASN A 382 -23.66 20.02 18.19
N ASP A 383 -23.61 21.33 18.14
CA ASP A 383 -24.77 22.16 17.79
C ASP A 383 -25.21 21.90 16.35
N GLU A 384 -24.26 21.76 15.43
CA GLU A 384 -24.58 21.46 14.03
C GLU A 384 -25.11 20.03 13.84
N LEU A 385 -24.60 19.05 14.60
CA LEU A 385 -25.17 17.70 14.63
C LEU A 385 -26.60 17.69 15.16
N LEU A 386 -26.93 18.49 16.18
CA LEU A 386 -28.30 18.62 16.69
C LEU A 386 -29.22 19.21 15.62
N LYS A 387 -28.78 20.26 14.92
CA LYS A 387 -29.54 20.83 13.78
C LYS A 387 -29.74 19.78 12.69
N LEU A 388 -28.68 19.07 12.30
CA LEU A 388 -28.75 18.02 11.30
C LEU A 388 -29.76 16.94 11.69
N ARG A 389 -29.68 16.42 12.92
CA ARG A 389 -30.60 15.39 13.44
C ARG A 389 -32.05 15.87 13.42
N ASN A 390 -32.30 17.11 13.82
CA ASN A 390 -33.64 17.69 13.80
C ASN A 390 -34.19 17.77 12.36
N VAL A 391 -33.38 18.23 11.40
CA VAL A 391 -33.78 18.30 9.99
C VAL A 391 -33.98 16.90 9.40
N VAL A 392 -33.07 15.96 9.64
CA VAL A 392 -33.20 14.58 9.14
C VAL A 392 -34.44 13.90 9.73
N SER A 393 -34.75 14.14 11.01
CA SER A 393 -35.94 13.57 11.66
C SER A 393 -37.26 14.13 11.13
N SER A 394 -37.26 15.34 10.57
CA SER A 394 -38.45 15.99 10.00
C SER A 394 -38.62 15.72 8.50
N LEU A 395 -37.63 15.13 7.83
CA LEU A 395 -37.74 14.73 6.44
C LEU A 395 -38.53 13.43 6.32
N ASP A 396 -39.58 13.48 5.51
CA ASP A 396 -40.30 12.29 5.06
C ASP A 396 -39.50 11.59 3.95
N VAL A 397 -38.34 11.03 4.32
CA VAL A 397 -37.57 10.18 3.40
C VAL A 397 -38.31 8.86 3.28
N PRO A 398 -38.79 8.48 2.08
CA PRO A 398 -39.52 7.24 1.91
C PRO A 398 -38.66 6.07 2.37
N LYS A 399 -39.10 5.38 3.42
CA LYS A 399 -38.52 4.10 3.83
C LYS A 399 -38.97 3.04 2.84
N GLU A 400 -38.31 2.94 1.70
CA GLU A 400 -38.57 1.85 0.76
C GLU A 400 -38.21 0.51 1.43
N ILE A 401 -39.04 -0.50 1.20
CA ILE A 401 -38.83 -1.86 1.71
C ILE A 401 -37.54 -2.47 1.13
N ASN A 402 -37.12 -2.00 -0.05
CA ASN A 402 -35.95 -2.50 -0.77
C ASN A 402 -34.78 -1.51 -0.65
N ASN A 403 -33.64 -1.98 -0.15
CA ASN A 403 -32.44 -1.16 0.13
C ASN A 403 -31.64 -0.77 -1.12
N TYR A 404 -32.19 -0.99 -2.32
CA TYR A 404 -31.48 -0.88 -3.59
C TYR A 404 -32.25 0.01 -4.58
N PRO A 405 -31.55 0.67 -5.51
CA PRO A 405 -30.10 0.66 -5.72
C PRO A 405 -29.32 1.49 -4.70
N GLU A 406 -28.08 1.09 -4.43
CA GLU A 406 -27.13 1.81 -3.55
C GLU A 406 -25.75 1.96 -4.20
N VAL A 407 -25.00 2.97 -3.76
CA VAL A 407 -23.65 3.27 -4.22
C VAL A 407 -22.70 3.30 -3.03
N LEU A 408 -21.63 2.52 -3.09
CA LEU A 408 -20.54 2.48 -2.12
C LEU A 408 -19.24 2.99 -2.76
N PHE A 409 -18.71 4.08 -2.23
CA PHE A 409 -17.42 4.64 -2.66
C PHE A 409 -16.29 3.90 -1.96
N LEU A 410 -15.55 3.05 -2.68
CA LEU A 410 -14.41 2.32 -2.13
C LEU A 410 -13.13 3.15 -2.18
N GLY A 411 -13.04 4.12 -3.09
CA GLY A 411 -11.93 5.04 -3.17
C GLY A 411 -12.30 6.31 -3.91
N THR A 412 -11.72 7.43 -3.46
CA THR A 412 -12.13 8.79 -3.84
C THR A 412 -10.96 9.72 -4.18
N SER A 413 -9.73 9.21 -4.26
CA SER A 413 -8.52 9.97 -4.57
C SER A 413 -8.11 9.84 -6.04
N SER A 414 -7.45 10.87 -6.55
CA SER A 414 -6.85 10.90 -7.88
C SER A 414 -5.36 10.60 -7.88
N THR A 415 -4.89 9.92 -8.93
CA THR A 415 -3.51 9.58 -9.27
C THR A 415 -2.84 8.58 -8.33
N THR A 416 -2.90 8.82 -7.02
CA THR A 416 -2.27 7.98 -6.00
C THR A 416 -3.09 8.04 -4.71
N SER A 417 -3.10 6.95 -3.94
CA SER A 417 -3.75 6.94 -2.63
C SER A 417 -3.11 7.92 -1.64
N THR A 418 -3.91 8.45 -0.70
CA THR A 418 -3.45 9.14 0.51
C THR A 418 -3.66 8.23 1.72
N ALA A 419 -3.25 8.67 2.92
CA ALA A 419 -3.55 7.91 4.14
C ALA A 419 -5.07 7.64 4.27
N CYS A 420 -5.89 8.67 4.09
CA CYS A 420 -7.33 8.60 4.28
C CYS A 420 -8.13 8.18 3.03
N ARG A 421 -7.59 8.35 1.82
CA ARG A 421 -8.33 8.12 0.56
C ARG A 421 -7.63 7.14 -0.36
N ASN A 422 -8.34 6.11 -0.80
CA ASN A 422 -7.90 5.19 -1.83
C ASN A 422 -8.13 5.77 -3.24
N VAL A 423 -7.48 5.21 -4.25
CA VAL A 423 -7.75 5.53 -5.66
C VAL A 423 -9.13 5.01 -6.11
N SER A 424 -9.64 5.54 -7.22
CA SER A 424 -11.02 5.36 -7.69
C SER A 424 -11.50 3.92 -7.74
N ALA A 425 -12.60 3.66 -7.04
CA ALA A 425 -13.43 2.48 -7.19
C ALA A 425 -14.81 2.73 -6.56
N ILE A 426 -15.87 2.44 -7.29
CA ILE A 426 -17.24 2.70 -6.85
C ILE A 426 -18.10 1.47 -7.13
N LEU A 427 -18.68 0.89 -6.09
CA LEU A 427 -19.56 -0.27 -6.20
C LEU A 427 -21.02 0.20 -6.27
N VAL A 428 -21.68 -0.05 -7.40
CA VAL A 428 -23.12 0.19 -7.58
C VAL A 428 -23.84 -1.14 -7.42
N THR A 429 -24.60 -1.30 -6.35
CA THR A 429 -25.42 -2.50 -6.13
C THR A 429 -26.84 -2.22 -6.58
N ILE A 430 -27.29 -2.96 -7.60
CA ILE A 430 -28.59 -2.79 -8.23
C ILE A 430 -29.63 -3.66 -7.53
N GLU A 431 -29.22 -4.88 -7.17
CA GLU A 431 -29.99 -5.90 -6.47
C GLU A 431 -29.00 -6.71 -5.60
N PRO A 432 -29.45 -7.49 -4.59
CA PRO A 432 -28.55 -8.23 -3.70
C PRO A 432 -27.47 -9.08 -4.38
N THR A 433 -27.74 -9.57 -5.60
CA THR A 433 -26.86 -10.46 -6.37
C THR A 433 -26.28 -9.83 -7.63
N ILE A 434 -26.57 -8.55 -7.90
CA ILE A 434 -26.14 -7.85 -9.11
C ILE A 434 -25.52 -6.51 -8.73
N SER A 435 -24.19 -6.45 -8.81
CA SER A 435 -23.41 -5.22 -8.64
C SER A 435 -22.51 -4.94 -9.83
N ILE A 436 -22.37 -3.64 -10.15
CA ILE A 436 -21.42 -3.12 -11.13
C ILE A 436 -20.33 -2.36 -10.38
N LEU A 437 -19.07 -2.74 -10.62
CA LEU A 437 -17.91 -2.00 -10.12
C LEU A 437 -17.46 -0.99 -11.19
N LEU A 438 -17.51 0.30 -10.85
CA LEU A 438 -17.05 1.40 -11.70
C LEU A 438 -15.64 1.79 -11.27
N ASP A 439 -14.69 1.57 -12.18
CA ASP A 439 -13.26 1.56 -11.92
C ASP A 439 -12.81 0.60 -10.81
N CYS A 440 -11.57 0.16 -10.89
CA CYS A 440 -10.97 -0.77 -9.96
C CYS A 440 -9.50 -0.40 -9.76
N GLY A 441 -9.26 0.74 -9.12
CA GLY A 441 -7.92 1.17 -8.72
C GLY A 441 -7.28 0.24 -7.69
N GLU A 442 -5.96 0.39 -7.50
CA GLU A 442 -5.19 -0.34 -6.48
C GLU A 442 -5.88 -0.31 -5.10
N GLY A 443 -5.94 -1.45 -4.44
CA GLY A 443 -6.51 -1.60 -3.10
C GLY A 443 -8.02 -1.77 -3.07
N SER A 444 -8.71 -1.85 -4.22
CA SER A 444 -10.17 -2.00 -4.26
C SER A 444 -10.67 -3.24 -3.49
N VAL A 445 -10.02 -4.39 -3.66
CA VAL A 445 -10.34 -5.61 -2.90
C VAL A 445 -10.07 -5.41 -1.41
N LYS A 446 -9.00 -4.70 -1.06
CA LYS A 446 -8.65 -4.39 0.34
C LYS A 446 -9.70 -3.49 0.99
N GLN A 447 -10.24 -2.54 0.25
CA GLN A 447 -11.35 -1.70 0.69
C GLN A 447 -12.63 -2.53 0.86
N LEU A 448 -12.93 -3.48 -0.04
CA LEU A 448 -14.05 -4.42 0.14
C LEU A 448 -13.88 -5.27 1.42
N VAL A 449 -12.68 -5.81 1.67
CA VAL A 449 -12.36 -6.54 2.91
C VAL A 449 -12.57 -5.66 4.13
N ARG A 450 -12.07 -4.41 4.11
CA ARG A 450 -12.22 -3.45 5.23
C ARG A 450 -13.68 -3.11 5.52
N TYR A 451 -14.52 -2.96 4.48
CA TYR A 451 -15.91 -2.57 4.66
C TYR A 451 -16.82 -3.73 5.07
N PHE A 452 -16.71 -4.88 4.40
CA PHE A 452 -17.60 -6.02 4.60
C PHE A 452 -17.08 -7.04 5.62
N GLY A 453 -15.78 -7.02 5.89
CA GLY A 453 -15.10 -7.99 6.74
C GLY A 453 -14.86 -9.32 6.02
N LYS A 454 -13.94 -10.10 6.56
CA LYS A 454 -13.53 -11.42 6.03
C LYS A 454 -14.70 -12.38 5.85
N ALA A 455 -15.68 -12.35 6.75
CA ALA A 455 -16.81 -13.27 6.73
C ALA A 455 -17.76 -13.07 5.54
N HIS A 456 -17.84 -11.86 4.97
CA HIS A 456 -18.83 -11.52 3.94
C HIS A 456 -18.21 -11.15 2.59
N VAL A 457 -16.91 -10.80 2.55
CA VAL A 457 -16.26 -10.30 1.33
C VAL A 457 -16.36 -11.28 0.16
N ASP A 458 -16.29 -12.59 0.40
CA ASP A 458 -16.40 -13.61 -0.66
C ASP A 458 -17.76 -13.53 -1.38
N SER A 459 -18.86 -13.40 -0.63
CA SER A 459 -20.20 -13.24 -1.21
C SER A 459 -20.31 -11.95 -2.03
N ILE A 460 -19.73 -10.85 -1.54
CA ILE A 460 -19.71 -9.58 -2.27
C ILE A 460 -18.93 -9.70 -3.58
N LEU A 461 -17.75 -10.35 -3.56
CA LEU A 461 -16.97 -10.58 -4.77
C LEU A 461 -17.73 -11.42 -5.80
N GLN A 462 -18.49 -12.43 -5.35
CA GLN A 462 -19.33 -13.26 -6.23
C GLN A 462 -20.48 -12.46 -6.87
N ASN A 463 -21.09 -11.54 -6.12
CA ASN A 463 -22.22 -10.71 -6.55
C ASN A 463 -21.82 -9.53 -7.46
N ILE A 464 -20.53 -9.23 -7.57
CA ILE A 464 -20.02 -8.32 -8.60
C ILE A 464 -20.03 -9.07 -9.95
N THR A 465 -20.99 -8.71 -10.80
CA THR A 465 -21.26 -9.36 -12.08
C THR A 465 -20.69 -8.58 -13.27
N CYS A 466 -20.39 -7.29 -13.09
CA CYS A 466 -19.81 -6.44 -14.13
C CYS A 466 -18.76 -5.49 -13.55
N VAL A 467 -17.68 -5.27 -14.29
CA VAL A 467 -16.68 -4.22 -14.01
C VAL A 467 -16.56 -3.33 -15.23
N PHE A 468 -16.65 -2.02 -15.04
CA PHE A 468 -16.43 -1.00 -16.06
C PHE A 468 -15.16 -0.23 -15.73
N ILE A 469 -14.22 -0.17 -16.67
CA ILE A 469 -13.02 0.67 -16.56
C ILE A 469 -13.18 1.86 -17.49
N THR A 470 -13.02 3.06 -16.96
CA THR A 470 -13.24 4.32 -17.69
C THR A 470 -12.18 4.55 -18.75
N HIS A 471 -10.91 4.36 -18.39
CA HIS A 471 -9.77 4.67 -19.24
C HIS A 471 -8.47 4.00 -18.76
N LYS A 472 -7.34 4.41 -19.34
CA LYS A 472 -6.05 3.73 -19.19
C LYS A 472 -5.16 4.18 -18.04
N HIS A 473 -5.54 5.11 -17.16
CA HIS A 473 -4.64 5.51 -16.08
C HIS A 473 -4.67 4.48 -14.93
N THR A 474 -3.51 4.26 -14.32
CA THR A 474 -3.26 3.13 -13.40
C THR A 474 -4.11 3.17 -12.13
N ASP A 475 -4.49 4.35 -11.69
CA ASP A 475 -5.38 4.60 -10.56
C ASP A 475 -6.83 4.14 -10.79
N HIS A 476 -7.19 3.72 -12.01
CA HIS A 476 -8.54 3.25 -12.35
C HIS A 476 -8.63 1.75 -12.64
N TYR A 477 -7.53 1.02 -12.85
CA TYR A 477 -7.62 -0.40 -13.24
C TYR A 477 -6.62 -1.35 -12.57
N MET A 478 -5.60 -0.87 -11.86
CA MET A 478 -4.58 -1.77 -11.31
C MET A 478 -5.16 -2.83 -10.36
N GLY A 479 -6.17 -2.46 -9.57
CA GLY A 479 -6.86 -3.40 -8.67
C GLY A 479 -7.74 -4.44 -9.39
N LEU A 480 -8.01 -4.29 -10.69
CA LEU A 480 -8.80 -5.25 -11.48
C LEU A 480 -8.17 -6.66 -11.42
N PHE A 481 -6.85 -6.73 -11.43
CA PHE A 481 -6.12 -7.99 -11.45
C PHE A 481 -6.24 -8.72 -10.10
N GLU A 482 -6.07 -8.01 -8.98
CA GLU A 482 -6.33 -8.58 -7.65
C GLU A 482 -7.82 -8.96 -7.50
N PHE A 483 -8.73 -8.16 -8.03
CA PHE A 483 -10.17 -8.46 -8.03
C PHE A 483 -10.51 -9.78 -8.74
N LEU A 484 -9.96 -10.01 -9.94
CA LEU A 484 -10.26 -11.24 -10.69
C LEU A 484 -9.74 -12.49 -9.98
N GLU A 485 -8.53 -12.43 -9.42
CA GLU A 485 -7.97 -13.52 -8.60
C GLU A 485 -8.78 -13.74 -7.31
N ALA A 486 -9.09 -12.67 -6.58
CA ALA A 486 -9.86 -12.73 -5.34
C ALA A 486 -11.27 -13.27 -5.58
N ARG A 487 -11.94 -12.84 -6.65
CA ARG A 487 -13.26 -13.33 -7.03
C ARG A 487 -13.23 -14.81 -7.38
N LYS A 488 -12.25 -15.27 -8.15
CA LYS A 488 -12.09 -16.71 -8.44
C LYS A 488 -11.95 -17.51 -7.14
N LYS A 489 -11.07 -17.05 -6.24
CA LYS A 489 -10.87 -17.69 -4.93
C LYS A 489 -12.14 -17.69 -4.07
N ALA A 490 -12.95 -16.63 -4.13
CA ALA A 490 -14.23 -16.59 -3.43
C ALA A 490 -15.20 -17.68 -3.89
N PHE A 491 -15.28 -17.98 -5.20
CA PHE A 491 -16.05 -19.12 -5.70
C PHE A 491 -15.48 -20.45 -5.20
N GLU A 492 -14.16 -20.63 -5.28
CA GLU A 492 -13.46 -21.84 -4.79
C GLU A 492 -13.73 -22.08 -3.29
N ASN A 493 -13.62 -21.04 -2.46
CA ASN A 493 -13.87 -21.12 -1.01
C ASN A 493 -15.31 -21.53 -0.69
N SER A 494 -16.28 -21.07 -1.48
CA SER A 494 -17.70 -21.41 -1.29
C SER A 494 -18.11 -22.76 -1.87
N GLY A 495 -17.26 -23.37 -2.70
CA GLY A 495 -17.61 -24.57 -3.48
C GLY A 495 -18.62 -24.33 -4.61
N ALA A 496 -19.01 -23.08 -4.88
CA ALA A 496 -19.93 -22.73 -5.96
C ALA A 496 -19.25 -22.79 -7.34
N ALA A 497 -20.03 -23.14 -8.37
CA ALA A 497 -19.55 -23.07 -9.75
C ALA A 497 -19.19 -21.63 -10.12
N TYR A 498 -18.01 -21.45 -10.71
CA TYR A 498 -17.51 -20.14 -11.11
C TYR A 498 -18.44 -19.52 -12.17
N LYS A 499 -18.94 -18.30 -11.90
CA LYS A 499 -19.73 -17.52 -12.85
C LYS A 499 -18.87 -16.45 -13.49
N PRO A 500 -18.75 -16.36 -14.82
CA PRO A 500 -18.00 -15.31 -15.48
C PRO A 500 -18.44 -13.90 -15.08
N VAL A 501 -17.50 -12.96 -15.04
CA VAL A 501 -17.77 -11.53 -14.88
C VAL A 501 -17.75 -10.84 -16.25
N ALA A 502 -18.61 -9.84 -16.45
CA ALA A 502 -18.51 -8.96 -17.62
C ALA A 502 -17.46 -7.88 -17.38
N LEU A 503 -16.48 -7.76 -18.28
CA LEU A 503 -15.49 -6.67 -18.24
C LEU A 503 -15.74 -5.72 -19.39
N ILE A 504 -16.19 -4.51 -19.08
CA ILE A 504 -16.35 -3.42 -20.05
C ILE A 504 -15.06 -2.59 -20.02
N LEU A 505 -14.22 -2.75 -21.03
CA LEU A 505 -12.84 -2.27 -21.03
C LEU A 505 -12.52 -1.41 -22.27
N PRO A 506 -11.72 -0.32 -22.10
CA PRO A 506 -11.02 0.33 -23.20
C PRO A 506 -10.11 -0.70 -23.90
N TYR A 507 -9.86 -0.52 -25.19
CA TYR A 507 -9.07 -1.45 -26.01
C TYR A 507 -7.68 -1.69 -25.41
N LEU A 508 -7.00 -0.62 -24.99
CA LEU A 508 -5.66 -0.74 -24.40
C LEU A 508 -5.65 -1.58 -23.10
N ILE A 509 -6.72 -1.50 -22.28
CA ILE A 509 -6.82 -2.30 -21.06
C ILE A 509 -7.04 -3.78 -21.39
N GLN A 510 -7.72 -4.11 -22.49
CA GLN A 510 -7.84 -5.49 -22.97
C GLN A 510 -6.46 -6.08 -23.31
N ASP A 511 -5.61 -5.30 -23.99
CA ASP A 511 -4.23 -5.71 -24.30
C ASP A 511 -3.36 -5.86 -23.05
N ILE A 512 -3.53 -4.98 -22.05
CA ILE A 512 -2.83 -5.11 -20.75
C ILE A 512 -3.32 -6.34 -20.01
N TYR A 513 -4.63 -6.61 -20.01
CA TYR A 513 -5.18 -7.81 -19.40
C TYR A 513 -4.57 -9.08 -20.01
N HIS A 514 -4.45 -9.15 -21.34
CA HIS A 514 -3.76 -10.26 -21.99
C HIS A 514 -2.29 -10.37 -21.58
N ARG A 515 -1.56 -9.25 -21.50
CA ARG A 515 -0.16 -9.23 -21.01
C ARG A 515 -0.04 -9.66 -19.56
N TYR A 516 -0.97 -9.25 -18.69
CA TYR A 516 -1.04 -9.69 -17.29
C TYR A 516 -1.22 -11.21 -17.21
N CYS A 517 -2.19 -11.79 -17.95
CA CYS A 517 -2.39 -13.23 -17.98
C CYS A 517 -1.13 -13.98 -18.45
N GLN A 518 -0.44 -13.45 -19.47
CA GLN A 518 0.81 -14.02 -19.97
C GLN A 518 1.93 -13.93 -18.92
N LEU A 519 2.09 -12.76 -18.29
CA LEU A 519 3.15 -12.47 -17.34
C LEU A 519 3.03 -13.33 -16.08
N PHE A 520 1.82 -13.51 -15.57
CA PHE A 520 1.57 -14.28 -14.34
C PHE A 520 1.12 -15.73 -14.61
N GLN A 521 1.07 -16.15 -15.87
CA GLN A 521 0.68 -17.50 -16.30
C GLN A 521 -0.67 -17.94 -15.74
N ILE A 522 -1.58 -16.99 -15.63
CA ILE A 522 -2.93 -17.24 -15.16
C ILE A 522 -3.71 -17.76 -16.36
N SER A 523 -4.19 -19.02 -16.27
CA SER A 523 -5.18 -19.54 -17.22
C SER A 523 -6.28 -18.51 -17.31
N LYS A 524 -6.58 -18.02 -18.53
CA LYS A 524 -7.54 -16.94 -18.75
C LYS A 524 -8.76 -17.22 -17.89
N ILE A 525 -8.94 -16.41 -16.85
CA ILE A 525 -10.11 -16.51 -15.98
C ILE A 525 -11.31 -16.39 -16.90
N GLU A 526 -12.36 -17.18 -16.69
CA GLU A 526 -13.48 -17.17 -17.62
C GLU A 526 -14.22 -15.84 -17.46
N GLN A 527 -13.96 -14.87 -18.33
CA GLN A 527 -14.67 -13.60 -18.33
C GLN A 527 -15.05 -13.19 -19.75
N ARG A 528 -16.14 -12.41 -19.84
CA ARG A 528 -16.63 -11.88 -21.10
C ARG A 528 -16.22 -10.42 -21.22
N ILE A 529 -15.38 -10.12 -22.20
CA ILE A 529 -14.88 -8.77 -22.44
C ILE A 529 -15.77 -8.07 -23.47
N PHE A 530 -16.15 -6.83 -23.15
CA PHE A 530 -16.91 -5.93 -24.02
C PHE A 530 -16.09 -4.65 -24.21
N ALA A 531 -15.89 -4.23 -25.45
CA ALA A 531 -15.18 -2.99 -25.74
C ALA A 531 -16.07 -1.78 -25.43
N CYS A 532 -15.56 -0.78 -24.69
CA CYS A 532 -16.30 0.44 -24.37
C CYS A 532 -16.87 1.10 -25.64
N LYS A 533 -16.08 1.22 -26.70
CA LYS A 533 -16.48 1.71 -28.03
C LYS A 533 -17.78 1.09 -28.55
N ASN A 534 -17.97 -0.23 -28.36
CA ASN A 534 -19.10 -0.96 -28.93
C ASN A 534 -20.41 -0.73 -28.15
N LEU A 535 -20.31 -0.17 -26.95
CA LEU A 535 -21.46 0.14 -26.08
C LEU A 535 -21.80 1.65 -26.11
N ALA A 536 -21.16 2.41 -27.01
CA ALA A 536 -21.42 3.85 -27.15
C ALA A 536 -22.78 4.14 -27.80
N SER A 537 -23.24 3.20 -28.63
CA SER A 537 -24.61 3.14 -29.16
C SER A 537 -25.45 2.20 -28.31
N SER A 538 -26.74 2.51 -28.11
CA SER A 538 -27.69 1.66 -27.38
C SER A 538 -27.88 0.26 -27.99
N THR A 539 -27.46 0.06 -29.23
CA THR A 539 -27.40 -1.22 -29.95
C THR A 539 -26.19 -2.03 -29.49
N GLY A 540 -26.36 -2.87 -28.46
CA GLY A 540 -25.30 -3.74 -27.93
C GLY A 540 -25.58 -4.37 -26.56
N ASN A 541 -26.58 -3.85 -25.84
CA ASN A 541 -26.87 -4.23 -24.46
C ASN A 541 -27.48 -5.63 -24.29
N ASP A 542 -28.08 -6.22 -25.33
CA ASP A 542 -28.77 -7.52 -25.19
C ASP A 542 -27.83 -8.62 -24.69
N SER A 543 -26.55 -8.56 -25.07
CA SER A 543 -25.52 -9.50 -24.64
C SER A 543 -25.01 -9.30 -23.21
N LEU A 544 -25.33 -8.16 -22.57
CA LEU A 544 -25.00 -7.85 -21.18
C LEU A 544 -26.13 -8.21 -20.21
N LYS A 545 -27.33 -8.51 -20.72
CA LYS A 545 -28.53 -8.77 -19.91
C LYS A 545 -28.33 -9.86 -18.85
N ASP A 546 -27.53 -10.88 -19.17
CA ASP A 546 -27.20 -11.98 -18.25
C ASP A 546 -26.35 -11.55 -17.04
N TYR A 547 -25.69 -10.40 -17.14
CA TYR A 547 -24.79 -9.86 -16.10
C TYR A 547 -25.41 -8.72 -15.31
N ILE A 548 -26.16 -7.84 -15.98
CA ILE A 548 -26.69 -6.60 -15.38
C ILE A 548 -28.23 -6.56 -15.33
N GLY A 549 -28.91 -7.68 -15.66
CA GLY A 549 -30.37 -7.76 -15.65
C GLY A 549 -31.00 -6.78 -16.64
N ASN A 550 -32.01 -6.05 -16.21
CA ASN A 550 -32.76 -5.10 -17.05
C ASN A 550 -32.12 -3.71 -17.16
N VAL A 551 -30.92 -3.51 -16.61
CA VAL A 551 -30.22 -2.22 -16.68
C VAL A 551 -29.85 -1.91 -18.12
N LYS A 552 -30.25 -0.72 -18.61
CA LYS A 552 -29.75 -0.21 -19.89
C LYS A 552 -28.48 0.58 -19.63
N LEU A 553 -27.44 0.25 -20.39
CA LEU A 553 -26.11 0.81 -20.24
C LEU A 553 -25.71 1.56 -21.52
N GLN A 554 -25.03 2.68 -21.38
CA GLN A 554 -24.40 3.36 -22.51
C GLN A 554 -23.04 3.90 -22.07
N THR A 555 -21.98 3.57 -22.78
CA THR A 555 -20.69 4.25 -22.61
C THR A 555 -20.69 5.55 -23.41
N VAL A 556 -19.95 6.55 -22.96
CA VAL A 556 -19.92 7.86 -23.62
C VAL A 556 -18.47 8.29 -23.74
N PRO A 557 -17.93 8.52 -24.95
CA PRO A 557 -16.59 9.06 -25.10
C PRO A 557 -16.46 10.42 -24.37
N VAL A 558 -15.39 10.58 -23.60
CA VAL A 558 -15.14 11.80 -22.80
C VAL A 558 -13.81 12.48 -23.15
N GLN A 559 -13.62 13.70 -22.66
CA GLN A 559 -12.48 14.56 -23.01
C GLN A 559 -11.36 14.43 -21.97
N HIS A 560 -10.49 13.43 -22.13
CA HIS A 560 -9.38 13.18 -21.20
C HIS A 560 -8.14 12.58 -21.87
N CYS A 561 -8.05 11.26 -21.98
CA CYS A 561 -7.03 10.58 -22.77
C CYS A 561 -7.69 9.86 -23.96
N PRO A 562 -6.93 9.41 -24.98
CA PRO A 562 -7.48 8.55 -26.01
C PRO A 562 -8.15 7.31 -25.40
N ASP A 563 -9.30 6.92 -25.94
CA ASP A 563 -10.08 5.76 -25.49
C ASP A 563 -10.57 5.87 -24.03
N ALA A 564 -11.01 7.08 -23.61
CA ALA A 564 -11.64 7.35 -22.32
C ALA A 564 -13.16 7.48 -22.41
N TYR A 565 -13.87 6.94 -21.41
CA TYR A 565 -15.33 6.88 -21.40
C TYR A 565 -15.91 7.23 -20.02
N GLY A 566 -17.05 7.93 -20.05
CA GLY A 566 -18.05 7.90 -18.98
C GLY A 566 -19.10 6.82 -19.26
N ILE A 567 -20.04 6.65 -18.34
CA ILE A 567 -21.09 5.63 -18.42
C ILE A 567 -22.43 6.16 -17.91
N VAL A 568 -23.50 5.78 -18.58
CA VAL A 568 -24.89 6.05 -18.21
C VAL A 568 -25.58 4.72 -17.92
N LEU A 569 -26.14 4.59 -16.72
CA LEU A 569 -26.86 3.42 -16.22
C LEU A 569 -28.32 3.80 -15.97
N GLN A 570 -29.22 3.35 -16.84
CA GLN A 570 -30.66 3.44 -16.61
C GLN A 570 -31.11 2.17 -15.88
N LEU A 571 -31.29 2.26 -14.57
CA LEU A 571 -31.59 1.13 -13.71
C LEU A 571 -33.09 0.76 -13.74
N SER A 572 -33.95 1.77 -13.79
CA SER A 572 -35.41 1.63 -13.90
C SER A 572 -35.99 2.87 -14.58
N SER A 573 -37.32 3.00 -14.69
CA SER A 573 -37.94 4.27 -15.12
C SER A 573 -37.66 5.43 -14.15
N LYS A 574 -37.37 5.12 -12.88
CA LYS A 574 -37.13 6.08 -11.79
C LYS A 574 -35.66 6.46 -11.65
N TRP A 575 -34.77 5.48 -11.80
CA TRP A 575 -33.37 5.62 -11.41
C TRP A 575 -32.42 5.64 -12.61
N LYS A 576 -31.64 6.72 -12.73
CA LYS A 576 -30.58 6.90 -13.73
C LYS A 576 -29.31 7.43 -13.07
N ILE A 577 -28.21 6.67 -13.20
CA ILE A 577 -26.89 7.05 -12.68
C ILE A 577 -25.98 7.38 -13.86
N VAL A 578 -25.19 8.44 -13.73
CA VAL A 578 -24.14 8.82 -14.67
C VAL A 578 -22.83 8.85 -13.92
N TYR A 579 -21.79 8.20 -14.44
CA TYR A 579 -20.44 8.32 -13.94
C TYR A 579 -19.51 8.87 -15.03
N SER A 580 -18.78 9.92 -14.71
CA SER A 580 -17.99 10.66 -15.69
C SER A 580 -16.72 9.93 -16.15
N GLY A 581 -16.12 9.12 -15.27
CA GLY A 581 -14.67 8.87 -15.34
C GLY A 581 -13.88 10.17 -15.22
N ASP A 582 -12.65 10.18 -15.70
CA ASP A 582 -11.85 11.41 -15.80
C ASP A 582 -12.22 12.18 -17.05
N THR A 583 -12.51 13.48 -16.92
CA THR A 583 -12.90 14.31 -18.05
C THR A 583 -12.83 15.80 -17.75
N ALA A 584 -12.36 16.57 -18.73
CA ALA A 584 -12.73 17.97 -18.89
C ALA A 584 -14.24 18.10 -19.15
N PRO A 585 -14.85 19.29 -19.01
CA PRO A 585 -16.27 19.48 -19.31
C PRO A 585 -16.67 18.92 -20.69
N CYS A 586 -17.57 17.93 -20.72
CA CYS A 586 -17.90 17.17 -21.92
C CYS A 586 -19.40 17.23 -22.26
N GLN A 587 -19.74 17.86 -23.39
CA GLN A 587 -21.13 18.02 -23.83
C GLN A 587 -21.81 16.69 -24.21
N ALA A 588 -21.05 15.70 -24.69
CA ALA A 588 -21.58 14.37 -25.00
C ALA A 588 -22.12 13.69 -23.73
N LEU A 589 -21.38 13.77 -22.63
CA LEU A 589 -21.80 13.24 -21.32
C LEU A 589 -23.04 13.97 -20.80
N VAL A 590 -23.07 15.30 -20.88
CA VAL A 590 -24.26 16.11 -20.54
C VAL A 590 -25.50 15.65 -21.31
N THR A 591 -25.34 15.41 -22.60
CA THR A 591 -26.46 15.03 -23.49
C THR A 591 -26.97 13.62 -23.17
N ALA A 592 -26.07 12.64 -23.02
CA ALA A 592 -26.44 11.27 -22.69
C ALA A 592 -27.01 11.14 -21.27
N GLY A 593 -26.44 11.90 -20.33
CA GLY A 593 -26.80 11.92 -18.92
C GLY A 593 -28.03 12.75 -18.57
N LYS A 594 -28.66 13.43 -19.53
CA LYS A 594 -29.77 14.37 -19.29
C LYS A 594 -30.85 13.76 -18.39
N ASN A 595 -31.32 14.56 -17.43
CA ASN A 595 -32.31 14.22 -16.41
C ASN A 595 -31.93 13.00 -15.54
N CYS A 596 -30.63 12.82 -15.25
CA CYS A 596 -30.22 11.74 -14.35
C CYS A 596 -30.63 12.01 -12.90
N THR A 597 -30.85 10.92 -12.16
CA THR A 597 -31.06 10.99 -10.71
C THR A 597 -29.76 11.35 -10.02
N LEU A 598 -28.66 10.68 -10.40
CA LEU A 598 -27.37 10.84 -9.76
C LEU A 598 -26.28 11.03 -10.81
N LEU A 599 -25.59 12.14 -10.73
CA LEU A 599 -24.33 12.38 -11.41
C LEU A 599 -23.17 12.14 -10.45
N ILE A 600 -22.33 11.15 -10.71
CA ILE A 600 -21.04 10.97 -10.04
C ILE A 600 -19.98 11.55 -10.96
N HIS A 601 -19.32 12.63 -10.53
CA HIS A 601 -18.39 13.37 -11.38
C HIS A 601 -17.03 13.56 -10.71
N GLU A 602 -15.95 13.42 -11.48
CA GLU A 602 -14.61 13.80 -11.03
C GLU A 602 -14.54 15.32 -10.77
N ALA A 603 -13.85 15.71 -9.70
CA ALA A 603 -13.58 17.10 -9.35
C ALA A 603 -12.13 17.24 -8.88
N SER A 604 -11.21 16.82 -9.75
CA SER A 604 -9.82 16.57 -9.38
C SER A 604 -9.02 17.85 -9.10
N ILE A 605 -9.45 18.99 -9.65
CA ILE A 605 -8.71 20.26 -9.60
C ILE A 605 -9.53 21.35 -8.92
N GLU A 606 -8.90 22.15 -8.06
CA GLU A 606 -9.56 23.28 -7.39
C GLU A 606 -10.26 24.27 -8.33
N SER A 607 -11.33 24.88 -7.84
CA SER A 607 -12.12 25.91 -8.55
C SER A 607 -11.29 27.11 -9.01
N GLY A 608 -10.23 27.48 -8.29
CA GLY A 608 -9.33 28.58 -8.65
C GLY A 608 -8.30 28.23 -9.74
N LEU A 609 -8.20 26.97 -10.15
CA LEU A 609 -7.14 26.46 -11.03
C LEU A 609 -7.69 25.99 -12.38
N ALA A 610 -8.64 26.74 -12.96
CA ALA A 610 -9.30 26.38 -14.23
C ALA A 610 -8.32 26.16 -15.40
N ASN A 611 -7.22 26.91 -15.46
CA ASN A 611 -6.17 26.71 -16.47
C ASN A 611 -5.44 25.36 -16.27
N GLU A 612 -5.19 24.97 -15.02
CA GLU A 612 -4.61 23.66 -14.69
C GLU A 612 -5.59 22.54 -15.07
N ALA A 613 -6.88 22.69 -14.75
CA ALA A 613 -7.95 21.76 -15.13
C ALA A 613 -8.03 21.56 -16.64
N SER A 614 -8.02 22.64 -17.41
CA SER A 614 -8.05 22.58 -18.87
C SER A 614 -6.79 21.92 -19.44
N SER A 615 -5.61 22.20 -18.90
CA SER A 615 -4.35 21.64 -19.43
C SER A 615 -4.18 20.14 -19.11
N LYS A 616 -4.68 19.71 -17.94
CA LYS A 616 -4.65 18.30 -17.53
C LYS A 616 -5.89 17.51 -17.96
N LEU A 617 -6.84 18.16 -18.63
CA LEU A 617 -8.10 17.59 -19.11
C LEU A 617 -8.93 16.95 -17.97
N HIS A 618 -9.11 17.73 -16.91
CA HIS A 618 -9.94 17.42 -15.74
C HIS A 618 -10.99 18.51 -15.49
N SER A 619 -11.87 18.29 -14.52
CA SER A 619 -12.90 19.26 -14.12
C SER A 619 -12.64 19.89 -12.75
N THR A 620 -13.07 21.14 -12.59
CA THR A 620 -13.13 21.81 -11.28
C THR A 620 -14.51 21.68 -10.63
N PRO A 621 -14.63 21.76 -9.29
CA PRO A 621 -15.93 21.74 -8.61
C PRO A 621 -16.96 22.72 -9.20
N SER A 622 -16.54 23.96 -9.51
CA SER A 622 -17.44 24.94 -10.16
C SER A 622 -17.90 24.51 -11.55
N GLN A 623 -17.01 23.94 -12.37
CA GLN A 623 -17.40 23.40 -13.68
C GLN A 623 -18.34 22.22 -13.55
N VAL A 624 -18.14 21.35 -12.54
CA VAL A 624 -19.03 20.23 -12.25
C VAL A 624 -20.43 20.74 -11.85
N ALA A 625 -20.53 21.79 -11.05
CA ALA A 625 -21.82 22.41 -10.72
C ALA A 625 -22.56 22.92 -11.98
N ASP A 626 -21.83 23.56 -12.91
CA ASP A 626 -22.40 24.00 -14.19
C ASP A 626 -22.83 22.81 -15.07
N ILE A 627 -22.04 21.73 -15.10
CA ILE A 627 -22.35 20.49 -15.82
C ILE A 627 -23.62 19.86 -15.24
N ALA A 628 -23.73 19.75 -13.92
CA ALA A 628 -24.90 19.21 -13.23
C ALA A 628 -26.17 19.98 -13.60
N LYS A 629 -26.10 21.31 -13.58
CA LYS A 629 -27.21 22.18 -13.99
C LYS A 629 -27.59 21.99 -15.45
N LYS A 630 -26.62 21.93 -16.37
CA LYS A 630 -26.86 21.69 -17.81
C LYS A 630 -27.43 20.28 -18.07
N MET A 631 -27.01 19.29 -17.29
CA MET A 631 -27.51 17.92 -17.36
C MET A 631 -28.91 17.79 -16.74
N ASN A 632 -29.35 18.79 -15.96
CA ASN A 632 -30.53 18.71 -15.10
C ASN A 632 -30.46 17.48 -14.18
N ALA A 633 -29.28 17.27 -13.57
CA ALA A 633 -29.05 16.19 -12.61
C ALA A 633 -29.78 16.50 -11.31
N GLN A 634 -30.52 15.53 -10.75
CA GLN A 634 -31.26 15.74 -9.49
C GLN A 634 -30.30 15.86 -8.30
N HIS A 635 -29.25 15.03 -8.28
CA HIS A 635 -28.18 15.06 -7.30
C HIS A 635 -26.82 14.83 -7.96
N THR A 636 -25.77 15.43 -7.40
CA THR A 636 -24.40 15.27 -7.86
C THR A 636 -23.49 14.89 -6.70
N ILE A 637 -22.67 13.86 -6.87
CA ILE A 637 -21.60 13.51 -5.93
C ILE A 637 -20.26 13.72 -6.62
N MET A 638 -19.46 14.63 -6.08
CA MET A 638 -18.08 14.85 -6.53
C MET A 638 -17.16 13.77 -5.94
N THR A 639 -16.21 13.29 -6.74
CA THR A 639 -15.20 12.30 -6.33
C THR A 639 -13.86 12.57 -7.02
N HIS A 640 -12.91 11.65 -6.89
CA HIS A 640 -11.61 11.68 -7.55
C HIS A 640 -10.80 12.93 -7.20
N PHE A 641 -10.71 13.22 -5.91
CA PHE A 641 -10.06 14.43 -5.41
C PHE A 641 -8.54 14.33 -5.47
N SER A 642 -7.89 15.42 -5.88
CA SER A 642 -6.43 15.51 -5.91
C SER A 642 -5.81 15.21 -4.54
N LYS A 643 -4.72 14.43 -4.55
CA LYS A 643 -3.92 14.12 -3.36
C LYS A 643 -3.37 15.34 -2.60
N ARG A 644 -3.37 16.54 -3.21
CA ARG A 644 -3.02 17.79 -2.50
C ARG A 644 -3.91 17.97 -1.26
N TYR A 645 -5.15 17.49 -1.31
CA TYR A 645 -6.12 17.55 -0.22
C TYR A 645 -6.14 16.21 0.51
N LEU A 646 -5.10 15.98 1.32
CA LEU A 646 -4.70 14.66 1.84
C LEU A 646 -5.80 13.91 2.62
N ALA A 647 -6.76 14.61 3.22
CA ALA A 647 -7.83 14.01 4.02
C ALA A 647 -9.25 14.28 3.47
N VAL A 648 -9.51 15.45 2.88
CA VAL A 648 -10.87 15.95 2.63
C VAL A 648 -10.93 16.91 1.44
N PRO A 649 -11.98 16.89 0.60
CA PRO A 649 -12.12 17.88 -0.46
C PRO A 649 -12.42 19.27 0.12
N ILE A 650 -12.15 20.29 -0.69
CA ILE A 650 -12.53 21.66 -0.36
C ILE A 650 -14.04 21.80 -0.50
N PHE A 651 -14.73 22.07 0.62
CA PHE A 651 -16.18 22.24 0.65
C PHE A 651 -16.57 23.62 0.13
N HIS A 652 -16.93 23.68 -1.15
CA HIS A 652 -17.62 24.82 -1.72
C HIS A 652 -19.12 24.74 -1.38
N MET A 653 -19.65 25.84 -0.84
CA MET A 653 -21.09 26.00 -0.64
C MET A 653 -21.69 26.50 -1.95
N TYR A 654 -22.51 25.67 -2.57
CA TYR A 654 -23.28 26.04 -3.74
C TYR A 654 -24.69 26.46 -3.31
N ASN A 655 -25.27 27.42 -4.03
CA ASN A 655 -26.68 27.81 -3.83
C ASN A 655 -27.63 26.64 -4.12
N ASP A 656 -27.18 25.70 -4.96
CA ASP A 656 -27.89 24.49 -5.31
C ASP A 656 -27.63 23.39 -4.27
N ARG A 657 -28.66 23.03 -3.51
CA ARG A 657 -28.62 21.97 -2.49
C ARG A 657 -28.74 20.57 -3.11
N SER A 658 -28.07 20.30 -4.23
CA SER A 658 -28.05 18.97 -4.88
C SER A 658 -26.66 18.34 -4.91
N ILE A 659 -25.64 19.08 -4.49
CA ILE A 659 -24.23 18.68 -4.57
C ILE A 659 -23.75 18.09 -3.25
N GLY A 660 -23.07 16.95 -3.31
CA GLY A 660 -22.37 16.29 -2.21
C GLY A 660 -20.94 15.90 -2.59
N TYR A 661 -20.19 15.41 -1.60
CA TYR A 661 -18.78 15.00 -1.75
C TYR A 661 -18.60 13.56 -1.29
N ALA A 662 -17.87 12.77 -2.07
CA ALA A 662 -17.57 11.38 -1.75
C ALA A 662 -16.49 11.26 -0.68
N PHE A 663 -16.61 10.23 0.13
CA PHE A 663 -15.57 9.74 1.03
C PHE A 663 -15.40 8.24 0.81
N ASP A 664 -14.20 7.73 1.08
CA ASP A 664 -14.02 6.28 1.19
C ASP A 664 -15.04 5.73 2.20
N PHE A 665 -15.65 4.59 1.87
CA PHE A 665 -16.68 3.90 2.64
C PHE A 665 -18.00 4.65 2.84
N MET A 666 -18.20 5.75 2.12
CA MET A 666 -19.51 6.39 2.01
C MET A 666 -20.46 5.47 1.23
N LYS A 667 -21.57 5.08 1.85
CA LYS A 667 -22.63 4.30 1.21
C LYS A 667 -23.93 5.09 1.17
N VAL A 668 -24.54 5.21 0.00
CA VAL A 668 -25.76 5.99 -0.18
C VAL A 668 -26.78 5.20 -0.99
N ARG A 669 -28.00 5.05 -0.47
CA ARG A 669 -29.12 4.53 -1.26
C ARG A 669 -29.69 5.64 -2.12
N LEU A 670 -30.20 5.32 -3.31
CA LEU A 670 -30.67 6.37 -4.23
C LEU A 670 -31.83 7.20 -3.67
N HIS A 671 -32.68 6.62 -2.82
CA HIS A 671 -33.76 7.36 -2.14
C HIS A 671 -33.26 8.26 -1.00
N GLU A 672 -32.02 8.10 -0.53
CA GLU A 672 -31.37 8.89 0.53
C GLU A 672 -30.57 10.08 -0.02
N LEU A 673 -30.44 10.24 -1.34
CA LEU A 673 -29.70 11.34 -1.97
C LEU A 673 -30.09 12.75 -1.48
N PRO A 674 -31.36 13.06 -1.15
CA PRO A 674 -31.74 14.35 -0.55
C PRO A 674 -31.07 14.65 0.79
N LEU A 675 -30.49 13.66 1.48
CA LEU A 675 -29.78 13.85 2.74
C LEU A 675 -28.38 14.45 2.55
N LEU A 676 -27.70 14.16 1.43
CA LEU A 676 -26.30 14.53 1.23
C LEU A 676 -25.98 16.02 1.41
N PRO A 677 -26.78 16.95 0.85
CA PRO A 677 -26.53 18.38 1.00
C PRO A 677 -26.66 18.85 2.46
N LEU A 678 -27.44 18.14 3.27
CA LEU A 678 -27.65 18.46 4.68
C LEU A 678 -26.46 18.09 5.55
N LEU A 679 -25.64 17.12 5.11
CA LEU A 679 -24.44 16.71 5.84
C LEU A 679 -23.31 17.75 5.72
N LEU A 680 -23.34 18.62 4.70
CA LEU A 680 -22.24 19.52 4.36
C LEU A 680 -21.82 20.48 5.48
N PRO A 681 -22.73 21.15 6.21
CA PRO A 681 -22.33 22.03 7.31
C PRO A 681 -21.55 21.30 8.40
N ALA A 682 -22.02 20.12 8.82
CA ALA A 682 -21.38 19.29 9.83
C ALA A 682 -20.01 18.78 9.35
N LEU A 683 -19.92 18.28 8.11
CA LEU A 683 -18.67 17.86 7.49
C LEU A 683 -17.65 19.00 7.42
N LYS A 684 -18.10 20.21 7.07
CA LYS A 684 -17.21 21.37 6.98
C LYS A 684 -16.58 21.69 8.33
N ILE A 685 -17.36 21.74 9.41
CA ILE A 685 -16.84 22.02 10.77
C ILE A 685 -15.76 21.01 11.16
N LEU A 686 -16.07 19.74 10.98
CA LEU A 686 -15.23 18.61 11.39
C LEU A 686 -13.89 18.57 10.64
N PHE A 687 -13.88 19.07 9.42
CA PHE A 687 -12.70 19.09 8.56
C PHE A 687 -12.07 20.48 8.42
N GLN A 688 -12.60 21.50 9.11
CA GLN A 688 -12.17 22.90 8.97
C GLN A 688 -10.70 23.06 9.37
N VAL A 689 -10.28 22.47 10.50
CA VAL A 689 -8.88 22.55 10.97
C VAL A 689 -7.92 21.95 9.94
N GLN A 690 -8.28 20.80 9.35
CA GLN A 690 -7.46 20.15 8.32
C GLN A 690 -7.42 20.97 7.02
N LEU A 691 -8.52 21.64 6.67
CA LEU A 691 -8.57 22.60 5.57
C LEU A 691 -7.70 23.83 5.85
N ASP A 692 -7.76 24.41 7.05
CA ASP A 692 -7.02 25.61 7.43
C ASP A 692 -5.51 25.34 7.46
N ASP A 693 -5.10 24.22 8.06
CA ASP A 693 -3.73 23.71 8.01
C ASP A 693 -3.25 23.56 6.56
N HIS A 694 -4.11 23.05 5.68
CA HIS A 694 -3.79 22.88 4.27
C HIS A 694 -3.64 24.22 3.55
N VAL A 695 -4.56 25.18 3.73
CA VAL A 695 -4.46 26.53 3.16
C VAL A 695 -3.15 27.18 3.60
N ALA A 696 -2.79 27.06 4.88
CA ALA A 696 -1.52 27.56 5.40
C ALA A 696 -0.29 26.86 4.75
N ARG A 697 -0.32 25.53 4.56
CA ARG A 697 0.76 24.76 3.90
C ARG A 697 0.88 25.07 2.41
N SER A 698 -0.22 25.36 1.72
CA SER A 698 -0.20 25.74 0.29
C SER A 698 0.50 27.08 0.05
N SER A 699 0.56 27.94 1.08
CA SER A 699 1.23 29.25 1.05
C SER A 699 2.69 29.25 1.51
N SER A 700 3.24 28.12 1.97
CA SER A 700 4.60 28.04 2.53
C SER A 700 5.35 26.77 2.11
N THR A 701 6.60 26.91 1.65
CA THR A 701 7.54 25.78 1.49
C THR A 701 7.99 25.28 2.86
N VAL A 702 7.22 24.38 3.47
CA VAL A 702 7.56 23.82 4.79
C VAL A 702 8.44 22.59 4.64
N ASN A 703 9.59 22.66 5.32
CA ASN A 703 10.54 21.57 5.52
C ASN A 703 9.95 20.61 6.56
N PHE A 704 9.60 19.38 6.17
CA PHE A 704 9.04 18.39 7.10
C PHE A 704 10.14 17.70 7.90
N ASP A 705 10.05 17.76 9.23
CA ASP A 705 10.73 16.81 10.11
C ASP A 705 9.87 15.56 10.28
N ASN A 706 10.03 14.66 9.31
CA ASN A 706 9.45 13.32 9.19
C ASN A 706 9.49 12.50 10.51
N ILE A 707 8.44 11.74 10.83
CA ILE A 707 8.37 10.91 12.06
C ILE A 707 9.54 9.95 12.23
N PHE A 708 9.98 9.26 11.17
CA PHE A 708 11.20 8.46 11.17
C PHE A 708 12.41 9.33 11.43
N VAL A 709 12.55 10.49 10.79
CA VAL A 709 13.65 11.43 11.04
C VAL A 709 13.63 11.96 12.48
N LYS A 710 12.45 12.19 13.06
CA LYS A 710 12.24 12.61 14.46
C LYS A 710 12.67 11.52 15.43
N ILE A 711 12.33 10.25 15.18
CA ILE A 711 12.80 9.09 15.95
C ILE A 711 14.32 8.91 15.77
N PHE A 712 14.77 8.90 14.52
CA PHE A 712 16.17 8.84 14.13
C PHE A 712 16.99 9.93 14.85
N ARG A 713 16.44 11.14 15.01
CA ARG A 713 17.06 12.25 15.75
C ARG A 713 16.85 12.20 17.26
N SER A 714 15.72 11.70 17.79
CA SER A 714 15.47 11.63 19.24
C SER A 714 16.40 10.65 19.95
N TYR A 715 16.85 9.61 19.25
CA TYR A 715 17.90 8.71 19.75
C TYR A 715 19.31 9.35 19.73
N LYS A 716 19.49 10.52 19.10
CA LYS A 716 20.72 11.33 19.18
C LYS A 716 20.82 12.09 20.53
N ILE A 717 19.70 12.25 21.24
CA ILE A 717 19.58 13.19 22.39
C ILE A 717 19.60 12.47 23.75
N ARG A 718 19.52 11.13 23.82
CA ARG A 718 19.59 10.39 25.10
C ARG A 718 21.01 9.98 25.55
N HIS A 719 22.04 10.73 25.18
CA HIS A 719 23.40 10.56 25.71
C HIS A 719 23.99 11.86 26.27
N SER A 720 23.18 12.63 27.00
CA SER A 720 23.71 13.73 27.81
C SER A 720 22.88 14.00 29.06
N SER A 721 22.68 13.00 29.92
CA SER A 721 22.60 13.16 31.39
C SER A 721 22.73 11.77 32.05
N PRO A 722 23.61 11.59 33.04
CA PRO A 722 23.53 10.45 33.95
C PRO A 722 22.51 10.77 35.06
N ASP A 723 21.61 9.83 35.33
CA ASP A 723 21.15 9.58 36.70
C ASP A 723 22.05 8.50 37.31
#